data_AF-A0A653CW71-F1
#
_entry.id   AF-A0A653CW71-F1
#
_cell.length_a   1.000
_cell.length_b   1.000
_cell.length_c   1.000
_cell.angle_alpha   90.00
_cell.angle_beta   90.00
_cell.angle_gamma   90.00
#
_symmetry.space_group_name_H-M   'P 1'
#
loop_
_entity.id
_entity.type
_entity.pdbx_description
1 polymer ?
#
loop_
_entity_poly.entity_id
_entity_poly.type
_entity_poly.pdbx_seq_one_letter_code
_entity_poly.pdbx_strand_id
1 'polypeptide(L)'
;MSMVPMLSMLKDGDPKDMREVLCNNIVNEIVKECKAQKVPVDAKFCKFYTDLLMLNPNWGLSTDDILKIRQLVARFIKYILDRLTRGTEPRMMALILQFYFREQFDFLDDLGERNRKLLAMRLEPIRLSILEPNEKERRFPLVLHKRVQKYIVLMSGMGDPNSDRVMNEIRAVLRSFWDLDQVKPFLNMPYVIKMEELDNLVTIASGIRLYNMDCHKGGEGIGDIPKLLLNAIRVVHASTTEKQRDITDRMKHLTVVVEKCYVLNTTGNKVTLDVRLPDYCVGGVKELEDCKDLLMVYNQYYAFLEKILGELDELKERAAHIKKQYKETLAYLHEHVIPNIHIRTSLIFPGFTKLYELWQKYQDTTMTLIGLKNIYKRQDVLVNNLHFENSLTGALCPVRRKLKLVDAPELDLPIHEEARLFRGDVTMFLKNIKYEFGGYCCWKLVLCNGVLIKGDHFYGVCAYHNKFYVFSSANGLESFARDPEYYLTRVVEECRNNAVLIHILEVKPLMTLYKDEKVVRKDPVVYIPKRDAATTTDNEVVLSGFNHDYSWNPWDYRRKALQEAKLMTMATKTVQTTTTHLMDTTRIQTVDKVSTKETQSKTVNYSNTPTPLAYIYGLRGRKDSKQEVLNMTYYDFPEKCDKTIQKDNTSSEHEKERFFKNVWELLEKESLHCTQTATNFAMMMQELEDIISNAVDDDDDDNDDRMRRTTFFSL
;
A
#
# COMPACT_ATOMS: atom_id res chain seq x y z
N MET A 1 10.22 1.45 -28.73
CA MET A 1 9.97 2.85 -29.17
C MET A 1 8.56 2.96 -29.74
N SER A 2 7.61 3.61 -29.06
CA SER A 2 6.28 3.93 -29.63
C SER A 2 5.51 5.06 -28.92
N MET A 3 6.12 5.79 -27.98
CA MET A 3 5.47 6.87 -27.19
C MET A 3 5.14 8.16 -27.98
N VAL A 4 4.94 8.10 -29.31
CA VAL A 4 4.72 9.29 -30.16
C VAL A 4 3.25 9.76 -30.12
N PRO A 5 2.22 8.90 -30.20
CA PRO A 5 0.83 9.36 -30.20
C PRO A 5 0.35 9.90 -28.84
N MET A 6 0.73 9.26 -27.73
CA MET A 6 0.13 9.53 -26.41
C MET A 6 0.44 10.91 -25.81
N LEU A 7 1.45 11.63 -26.32
CA LEU A 7 1.79 12.96 -25.80
C LEU A 7 0.84 14.08 -26.26
N SER A 8 -0.02 13.84 -27.25
CA SER A 8 -0.96 14.86 -27.74
C SER A 8 -2.15 15.10 -26.80
N MET A 9 -2.49 14.13 -25.93
CA MET A 9 -3.61 14.23 -24.99
C MET A 9 -3.22 14.84 -23.63
N LEU A 10 -1.99 15.38 -23.50
CA LEU A 10 -1.46 15.95 -22.25
C LEU A 10 -1.87 17.42 -21.98
N LYS A 11 -2.89 17.95 -22.64
CA LYS A 11 -3.28 19.38 -22.50
C LYS A 11 -4.56 19.64 -21.71
N ASP A 12 -5.50 18.70 -21.71
CA ASP A 12 -6.91 18.99 -21.38
C ASP A 12 -7.47 18.11 -20.23
N GLY A 13 -6.59 17.53 -19.40
CA GLY A 13 -6.94 16.58 -18.32
C GLY A 13 -6.59 17.07 -16.91
N ASP A 14 -7.29 16.55 -15.90
CA ASP A 14 -7.14 16.95 -14.49
C ASP A 14 -5.81 16.42 -13.88
N PRO A 15 -5.06 17.18 -13.04
CA PRO A 15 -3.70 16.80 -12.63
C PRO A 15 -3.57 15.53 -11.77
N LYS A 16 -4.68 14.97 -11.25
CA LYS A 16 -4.70 13.66 -10.57
C LYS A 16 -4.66 12.53 -11.60
N ASP A 17 -5.58 12.55 -12.55
CA ASP A 17 -5.74 11.52 -13.58
C ASP A 17 -4.47 11.39 -14.44
N MET A 18 -3.83 12.52 -14.77
CA MET A 18 -2.55 12.53 -15.50
C MET A 18 -1.43 11.76 -14.76
N ARG A 19 -1.39 11.79 -13.42
CA ARG A 19 -0.43 11.01 -12.65
C ARG A 19 -0.77 9.53 -12.64
N GLU A 20 -2.04 9.16 -12.48
CA GLU A 20 -2.45 7.76 -12.48
C GLU A 20 -2.27 7.10 -13.87
N VAL A 21 -2.57 7.82 -14.96
CA VAL A 21 -2.27 7.36 -16.33
C VAL A 21 -0.76 7.18 -16.53
N LEU A 22 0.08 8.05 -15.97
CA LEU A 22 1.54 7.89 -16.02
C LEU A 22 2.01 6.66 -15.20
N CYS A 23 1.55 6.48 -13.96
CA CYS A 23 1.83 5.31 -13.14
C CYS A 23 1.44 4.02 -13.85
N ASN A 24 0.20 3.92 -14.34
CA ASN A 24 -0.33 2.72 -14.99
C ASN A 24 0.45 2.39 -16.27
N ASN A 25 0.92 3.39 -17.03
CA ASN A 25 1.79 3.17 -18.19
C ASN A 25 3.20 2.67 -17.81
N ILE A 26 3.82 3.26 -16.79
CA ILE A 26 5.14 2.83 -16.27
C ILE A 26 5.07 1.40 -15.74
N VAL A 27 4.04 1.06 -14.96
CA VAL A 27 3.79 -0.31 -14.45
C VAL A 27 3.60 -1.30 -15.60
N ASN A 28 2.87 -0.93 -16.65
CA ASN A 28 2.68 -1.76 -17.84
C ASN A 28 3.97 -1.97 -18.65
N GLU A 29 4.95 -1.07 -18.59
CA GLU A 29 6.26 -1.24 -19.21
C GLU A 29 7.16 -2.14 -18.35
N ILE A 30 7.23 -1.90 -17.03
CA ILE A 30 7.95 -2.75 -16.05
C ILE A 30 7.46 -4.21 -16.12
N VAL A 31 6.14 -4.46 -16.09
CA VAL A 31 5.57 -5.82 -16.13
C VAL A 31 5.87 -6.55 -17.44
N LYS A 32 6.07 -5.84 -18.56
CA LYS A 32 6.51 -6.45 -19.83
C LYS A 32 7.98 -6.83 -19.78
N GLU A 33 8.84 -5.95 -19.29
CA GLU A 33 10.28 -6.20 -19.15
C GLU A 33 10.58 -7.32 -18.13
N CYS A 34 9.90 -7.35 -16.98
CA CYS A 34 10.02 -8.46 -16.02
C CYS A 34 9.62 -9.82 -16.65
N LYS A 35 8.55 -9.84 -17.45
CA LYS A 35 8.13 -11.06 -18.19
C LYS A 35 9.16 -11.48 -19.25
N ALA A 36 9.77 -10.54 -19.96
CA ALA A 36 10.86 -10.83 -20.90
C ALA A 36 12.10 -11.40 -20.19
N GLN A 37 12.39 -10.91 -18.97
CA GLN A 37 13.49 -11.37 -18.12
C GLN A 37 13.12 -12.61 -17.26
N LYS A 38 11.92 -13.19 -17.43
CA LYS A 38 11.38 -14.34 -16.68
C LYS A 38 11.29 -14.15 -15.15
N VAL A 39 11.26 -12.91 -14.65
CA VAL A 39 11.07 -12.62 -13.22
C VAL A 39 9.57 -12.63 -12.89
N PRO A 40 9.09 -13.49 -11.98
CA PRO A 40 7.69 -13.51 -11.57
C PRO A 40 7.40 -12.33 -10.62
N VAL A 41 6.65 -11.33 -11.10
CA VAL A 41 6.27 -10.14 -10.31
C VAL A 41 4.78 -9.85 -10.48
N ASP A 42 4.09 -9.54 -9.37
CA ASP A 42 2.71 -9.09 -9.39
C ASP A 42 2.62 -7.62 -9.89
N ALA A 43 1.69 -7.37 -10.80
CA ALA A 43 1.39 -6.03 -11.29
C ALA A 43 0.92 -5.07 -10.18
N LYS A 44 0.23 -5.58 -9.15
CA LYS A 44 -0.17 -4.78 -7.98
C LYS A 44 1.04 -4.34 -7.16
N PHE A 45 2.00 -5.24 -6.92
CA PHE A 45 3.26 -4.92 -6.26
C PHE A 45 4.06 -3.88 -7.07
N CYS A 46 4.13 -4.04 -8.40
CA CYS A 46 4.76 -3.04 -9.28
C CYS A 46 4.10 -1.65 -9.14
N LYS A 47 2.77 -1.56 -9.04
CA LYS A 47 2.08 -0.28 -8.78
C LYS A 47 2.42 0.29 -7.41
N PHE A 48 2.30 -0.51 -6.34
CA PHE A 48 2.66 -0.11 -4.98
C PHE A 48 4.09 0.44 -4.88
N TYR A 49 5.08 -0.23 -5.48
CA TYR A 49 6.47 0.22 -5.47
C TYR A 49 6.69 1.48 -6.32
N THR A 50 6.04 1.58 -7.48
CA THR A 50 6.07 2.77 -8.35
C THR A 50 5.50 3.99 -7.63
N ASP A 51 4.32 3.85 -7.03
CA ASP A 51 3.63 4.93 -6.30
C ASP A 51 4.46 5.42 -5.10
N LEU A 52 5.16 4.52 -4.40
CA LEU A 52 6.07 4.89 -3.31
C LEU A 52 7.30 5.66 -3.80
N LEU A 53 7.98 5.20 -4.85
CA LEU A 53 9.15 5.88 -5.40
C LEU A 53 8.78 7.25 -5.98
N MET A 54 7.58 7.41 -6.55
CA MET A 54 7.07 8.69 -7.06
C MET A 54 6.75 9.73 -5.96
N LEU A 55 6.82 9.38 -4.68
CA LEU A 55 6.80 10.35 -3.58
C LEU A 55 8.14 11.10 -3.39
N ASN A 56 9.23 10.64 -4.02
CA ASN A 56 10.52 11.33 -3.95
C ASN A 56 10.64 12.36 -5.11
N PRO A 57 10.74 13.68 -4.81
CA PRO A 57 10.86 14.72 -5.85
C PRO A 57 12.17 14.66 -6.66
N ASN A 58 13.21 13.95 -6.18
CA ASN A 58 14.50 13.81 -6.84
C ASN A 58 14.42 13.12 -8.21
N TRP A 59 13.35 12.36 -8.49
CA TRP A 59 13.12 11.74 -9.80
C TRP A 59 12.70 12.74 -10.90
N GLY A 60 12.30 13.97 -10.55
CA GLY A 60 11.99 15.02 -11.52
C GLY A 60 10.72 14.79 -12.36
N LEU A 61 9.91 13.78 -12.04
CA LEU A 61 8.68 13.37 -12.75
C LEU A 61 7.51 14.38 -12.67
N SER A 62 7.77 15.59 -12.17
CA SER A 62 6.85 16.73 -12.15
C SER A 62 7.56 17.96 -12.74
N THR A 63 8.11 17.80 -13.94
CA THR A 63 8.71 18.87 -14.75
C THR A 63 8.04 18.90 -16.12
N ASP A 64 7.76 20.09 -16.64
CA ASP A 64 6.97 20.28 -17.87
C ASP A 64 7.77 19.93 -19.16
N ASP A 65 9.07 19.70 -19.03
CA ASP A 65 9.99 19.33 -20.12
C ASP A 65 9.78 17.86 -20.56
N ILE A 66 8.78 17.63 -21.41
CA ILE A 66 8.42 16.33 -22.02
C ILE A 66 9.62 15.48 -22.48
N LEU A 67 10.68 16.11 -23.03
CA LEU A 67 11.89 15.41 -23.47
C LEU A 67 12.77 14.93 -22.30
N LYS A 68 12.85 15.69 -21.19
CA LYS A 68 13.55 15.28 -19.97
C LYS A 68 12.77 14.17 -19.27
N ILE A 69 11.43 14.28 -19.20
CA ILE A 69 10.56 13.24 -18.61
C ILE A 69 10.86 11.86 -19.23
N ARG A 70 10.94 11.73 -20.56
CA ARG A 70 11.24 10.45 -21.22
C ARG A 70 12.58 9.82 -20.77
N GLN A 71 13.63 10.63 -20.61
CA GLN A 71 14.94 10.13 -20.16
C GLN A 71 14.92 9.75 -18.66
N LEU A 72 14.23 10.55 -17.84
CA LEU A 72 14.05 10.28 -16.41
C LEU A 72 13.21 9.01 -16.17
N VAL A 73 12.11 8.82 -16.92
CA VAL A 73 11.27 7.61 -16.89
C VAL A 73 12.07 6.37 -17.32
N ALA A 74 12.86 6.45 -18.39
CA ALA A 74 13.72 5.33 -18.80
C ALA A 74 14.77 4.96 -17.72
N ARG A 75 15.35 5.96 -17.03
CA ARG A 75 16.26 5.74 -15.90
C ARG A 75 15.54 5.15 -14.69
N PHE A 76 14.32 5.60 -14.41
CA PHE A 76 13.45 5.14 -13.32
C PHE A 76 13.04 3.67 -13.52
N ILE A 77 12.56 3.31 -14.71
CA ILE A 77 12.24 1.93 -15.08
C ILE A 77 13.48 1.03 -14.96
N LYS A 78 14.64 1.47 -15.47
CA LYS A 78 15.89 0.70 -15.33
C LYS A 78 16.30 0.50 -13.87
N TYR A 79 16.12 1.51 -13.00
CA TYR A 79 16.38 1.39 -11.57
C TYR A 79 15.45 0.38 -10.89
N ILE A 80 14.15 0.41 -11.20
CA ILE A 80 13.18 -0.56 -10.66
C ILE A 80 13.51 -1.98 -11.13
N LEU A 81 13.86 -2.17 -12.41
CA LEU A 81 14.23 -3.48 -12.95
C LEU A 81 15.49 -4.04 -12.29
N ASP A 82 16.54 -3.23 -12.10
CA ASP A 82 17.78 -3.62 -11.39
C ASP A 82 17.56 -3.97 -9.90
N ARG A 83 16.46 -3.50 -9.29
CA ARG A 83 16.05 -3.92 -7.93
C ARG A 83 15.14 -5.15 -7.94
N LEU A 84 14.22 -5.26 -8.90
CA LEU A 84 13.32 -6.42 -9.03
C LEU A 84 14.06 -7.72 -9.41
N THR A 85 15.15 -7.64 -10.19
CA THR A 85 16.01 -8.81 -10.47
C THR A 85 16.79 -9.28 -9.24
N ARG A 86 17.02 -8.39 -8.26
CA ARG A 86 17.72 -8.68 -7.00
C ARG A 86 16.74 -8.89 -5.85
N GLY A 87 15.69 -9.67 -6.09
CA GLY A 87 14.56 -9.84 -5.17
C GLY A 87 14.92 -10.34 -3.76
N THR A 88 16.12 -10.85 -3.54
CA THR A 88 16.65 -11.29 -2.24
C THR A 88 17.30 -10.17 -1.40
N GLU A 89 17.52 -8.96 -1.95
CA GLU A 89 18.02 -7.82 -1.16
C GLU A 89 17.04 -7.49 0.00
N PRO A 90 17.49 -7.34 1.27
CA PRO A 90 16.58 -7.15 2.41
C PRO A 90 15.63 -5.95 2.27
N ARG A 91 16.04 -4.87 1.58
CA ARG A 91 15.16 -3.72 1.25
C ARG A 91 13.98 -4.12 0.35
N MET A 92 14.20 -5.01 -0.61
CA MET A 92 13.13 -5.52 -1.48
C MET A 92 12.21 -6.46 -0.72
N MET A 93 12.77 -7.35 0.11
CA MET A 93 11.99 -8.24 0.97
C MET A 93 11.13 -7.45 1.97
N ALA A 94 11.63 -6.34 2.54
CA ALA A 94 10.84 -5.43 3.37
C ALA A 94 9.60 -4.89 2.61
N LEU A 95 9.76 -4.39 1.38
CA LEU A 95 8.66 -3.89 0.55
C LEU A 95 7.65 -4.98 0.20
N ILE A 96 8.13 -6.19 -0.11
CA ILE A 96 7.30 -7.37 -0.40
C ILE A 96 6.45 -7.74 0.84
N LEU A 97 7.06 -7.72 2.03
CA LEU A 97 6.33 -7.88 3.30
C LEU A 97 5.28 -6.78 3.51
N GLN A 98 5.60 -5.50 3.25
CA GLN A 98 4.64 -4.39 3.39
C GLN A 98 3.43 -4.58 2.48
N PHE A 99 3.67 -4.93 1.22
CA PHE A 99 2.63 -5.11 0.23
C PHE A 99 1.70 -6.28 0.60
N TYR A 100 2.26 -7.47 0.84
CA TYR A 100 1.43 -8.65 1.13
C TYR A 100 0.74 -8.57 2.49
N PHE A 101 1.36 -7.99 3.53
CA PHE A 101 0.65 -7.75 4.79
C PHE A 101 -0.57 -6.89 4.54
N ARG A 102 -0.38 -5.72 3.90
CA ARG A 102 -1.46 -4.78 3.66
C ARG A 102 -2.57 -5.36 2.78
N GLU A 103 -2.24 -5.97 1.64
CA GLU A 103 -3.26 -6.54 0.74
C GLU A 103 -4.10 -7.63 1.41
N GLN A 104 -3.52 -8.44 2.30
CA GLN A 104 -4.24 -9.53 2.95
C GLN A 104 -4.95 -9.09 4.25
N PHE A 105 -4.39 -8.11 4.98
CA PHE A 105 -4.93 -7.60 6.24
C PHE A 105 -6.06 -6.57 6.03
N ASP A 106 -5.96 -5.70 5.01
CA ASP A 106 -7.03 -4.72 4.64
C ASP A 106 -8.36 -5.42 4.24
N PHE A 107 -8.41 -6.76 4.16
CA PHE A 107 -9.57 -7.58 3.80
C PHE A 107 -9.90 -8.70 4.82
N LEU A 108 -9.38 -8.63 6.05
CA LEU A 108 -9.43 -9.74 7.00
C LEU A 108 -10.85 -10.07 7.51
N ASP A 109 -11.65 -9.06 7.91
CA ASP A 109 -13.04 -9.27 8.37
C ASP A 109 -13.99 -9.69 7.23
N ASP A 110 -13.68 -9.24 6.00
CA ASP A 110 -14.40 -9.56 4.77
C ASP A 110 -14.41 -11.07 4.44
N LEU A 111 -13.47 -11.86 5.00
CA LEU A 111 -13.24 -13.26 4.63
C LEU A 111 -14.46 -14.16 4.86
N GLY A 112 -15.23 -13.94 5.93
CA GLY A 112 -16.46 -14.68 6.20
C GLY A 112 -17.52 -14.44 5.11
N GLU A 113 -17.79 -13.19 4.78
CA GLU A 113 -18.77 -12.84 3.74
C GLU A 113 -18.32 -13.30 2.34
N ARG A 114 -17.02 -13.19 2.04
CA ARG A 114 -16.44 -13.71 0.79
C ARG A 114 -16.59 -15.23 0.69
N ASN A 115 -16.35 -15.98 1.77
CA ASN A 115 -16.58 -17.43 1.80
C ASN A 115 -18.06 -17.77 1.59
N ARG A 116 -18.99 -17.08 2.28
CA ARG A 116 -20.44 -17.28 2.07
C ARG A 116 -20.88 -16.99 0.63
N LYS A 117 -20.39 -15.92 0.01
CA LYS A 117 -20.65 -15.59 -1.40
C LYS A 117 -20.13 -16.67 -2.35
N LEU A 118 -18.92 -17.17 -2.12
CA LEU A 118 -18.33 -18.26 -2.92
C LEU A 118 -19.10 -19.59 -2.75
N LEU A 119 -19.54 -19.91 -1.52
CA LEU A 119 -20.37 -21.09 -1.25
C LEU A 119 -21.73 -20.99 -1.97
N ALA A 120 -22.40 -19.85 -1.87
CA ALA A 120 -23.65 -19.59 -2.57
C ALA A 120 -23.49 -19.70 -4.10
N MET A 121 -22.45 -19.08 -4.69
CA MET A 121 -22.15 -19.19 -6.12
C MET A 121 -21.93 -20.64 -6.58
N ARG A 122 -21.23 -21.46 -5.79
CA ARG A 122 -21.02 -22.89 -6.10
C ARG A 122 -22.28 -23.75 -5.96
N LEU A 123 -23.21 -23.36 -5.09
CA LEU A 123 -24.46 -24.07 -4.85
C LEU A 123 -25.64 -23.51 -5.67
N GLU A 124 -25.42 -22.45 -6.45
CA GLU A 124 -26.44 -21.82 -7.31
C GLU A 124 -27.09 -22.79 -8.33
N PRO A 125 -26.37 -23.74 -8.98
CA PRO A 125 -27.03 -24.73 -9.86
C PRO A 125 -28.02 -25.63 -9.11
N ILE A 126 -27.73 -25.94 -7.84
CA ILE A 126 -28.63 -26.72 -6.98
C ILE A 126 -29.81 -25.84 -6.55
N ARG A 127 -29.56 -24.56 -6.20
CA ARG A 127 -30.60 -23.60 -5.83
C ARG A 127 -31.59 -23.36 -6.98
N LEU A 128 -31.09 -23.07 -8.19
CA LEU A 128 -31.91 -22.91 -9.39
C LEU A 128 -32.74 -24.16 -9.69
N SER A 129 -32.16 -25.37 -9.60
CA SER A 129 -32.92 -26.61 -9.79
C SER A 129 -33.90 -26.97 -8.65
N ILE A 130 -33.95 -26.19 -7.55
CA ILE A 130 -35.02 -26.26 -6.55
C ILE A 130 -36.12 -25.21 -6.86
N LEU A 131 -35.75 -24.02 -7.31
CA LEU A 131 -36.66 -22.92 -7.63
C LEU A 131 -37.42 -23.13 -8.96
N GLU A 132 -36.75 -23.75 -9.94
CA GLU A 132 -37.27 -24.07 -11.28
C GLU A 132 -37.31 -25.59 -11.56
N PRO A 133 -38.12 -26.37 -10.81
CA PRO A 133 -38.10 -27.83 -10.91
C PRO A 133 -38.73 -28.35 -12.22
N ASN A 134 -38.11 -29.40 -12.75
CA ASN A 134 -38.48 -30.08 -14.00
C ASN A 134 -39.86 -30.76 -13.89
N GLU A 135 -40.47 -31.09 -15.04
CA GLU A 135 -41.75 -31.85 -15.07
C GLU A 135 -41.73 -33.13 -14.21
N LYS A 136 -40.61 -33.87 -14.22
CA LYS A 136 -40.46 -35.08 -13.41
C LYS A 136 -40.52 -34.79 -11.92
N GLU A 137 -39.95 -33.67 -11.47
CA GLU A 137 -39.96 -33.25 -10.06
C GLU A 137 -41.31 -32.69 -9.63
N ARG A 138 -42.01 -31.98 -10.54
CA ARG A 138 -43.42 -31.58 -10.34
C ARG A 138 -44.36 -32.77 -10.22
N ARG A 139 -44.08 -33.87 -10.95
CA ARG A 139 -44.83 -35.15 -10.85
C ARG A 139 -44.43 -35.99 -9.63
N PHE A 140 -43.20 -35.89 -9.14
CA PHE A 140 -42.68 -36.70 -8.02
C PHE A 140 -42.08 -35.83 -6.89
N PRO A 141 -42.91 -35.31 -5.94
CA PRO A 141 -42.47 -34.44 -4.85
C PRO A 141 -41.30 -34.98 -4.00
N LEU A 142 -41.20 -36.31 -3.86
CA LEU A 142 -40.10 -36.97 -3.14
C LEU A 142 -38.71 -36.65 -3.71
N VAL A 143 -38.60 -36.38 -5.02
CA VAL A 143 -37.32 -36.03 -5.67
C VAL A 143 -36.89 -34.63 -5.26
N LEU A 144 -37.80 -33.65 -5.34
CA LEU A 144 -37.55 -32.27 -4.92
C LEU A 144 -37.25 -32.19 -3.42
N HIS A 145 -38.02 -32.90 -2.58
CA HIS A 145 -37.80 -32.98 -1.14
C HIS A 145 -36.41 -33.56 -0.78
N LYS A 146 -35.92 -34.57 -1.51
CA LYS A 146 -34.53 -35.07 -1.37
C LYS A 146 -33.48 -34.06 -1.85
N ARG A 147 -33.76 -33.26 -2.89
CA ARG A 147 -32.84 -32.20 -3.35
C ARG A 147 -32.72 -31.07 -2.32
N VAL A 148 -33.84 -30.63 -1.74
CA VAL A 148 -33.88 -29.65 -0.63
C VAL A 148 -33.09 -30.15 0.59
N GLN A 149 -33.23 -31.43 0.98
CA GLN A 149 -32.41 -32.03 2.03
C GLN A 149 -30.90 -31.92 1.77
N LYS A 150 -30.44 -32.26 0.57
CA LYS A 150 -29.01 -32.14 0.20
C LYS A 150 -28.55 -30.67 0.19
N TYR A 151 -29.37 -29.76 -0.31
CA TYR A 151 -29.07 -28.32 -0.34
C TYR A 151 -28.89 -27.73 1.06
N ILE A 152 -29.76 -28.07 2.02
CA ILE A 152 -29.63 -27.59 3.41
C ILE A 152 -28.34 -28.09 4.07
N VAL A 153 -27.99 -29.37 3.88
CA VAL A 153 -26.74 -29.94 4.41
C VAL A 153 -25.51 -29.21 3.82
N LEU A 154 -25.50 -28.97 2.51
CA LEU A 154 -24.40 -28.26 1.83
C LEU A 154 -24.31 -26.77 2.20
N MET A 155 -25.43 -26.04 2.25
CA MET A 155 -25.46 -24.61 2.59
C MET A 155 -25.07 -24.34 4.05
N SER A 156 -25.41 -25.25 4.97
CA SER A 156 -25.04 -25.12 6.39
C SER A 156 -23.60 -25.59 6.69
N GLY A 157 -23.02 -26.40 5.80
CA GLY A 157 -21.73 -27.08 6.00
C GLY A 157 -21.79 -28.25 7.00
N MET A 158 -22.97 -28.59 7.53
CA MET A 158 -23.11 -29.48 8.68
C MET A 158 -23.14 -30.96 8.29
N GLY A 159 -22.01 -31.47 7.80
CA GLY A 159 -21.79 -32.88 7.47
C GLY A 159 -21.95 -33.23 5.99
N ASP A 160 -21.67 -34.50 5.65
CA ASP A 160 -21.70 -34.99 4.27
C ASP A 160 -23.12 -35.39 3.81
N PRO A 161 -23.67 -34.83 2.71
CA PRO A 161 -24.96 -35.23 2.12
C PRO A 161 -24.98 -36.63 1.50
N ASN A 162 -23.87 -37.38 1.54
CA ASN A 162 -23.82 -38.81 1.20
C ASN A 162 -23.89 -39.73 2.42
N SER A 163 -23.78 -39.19 3.65
CA SER A 163 -23.98 -39.97 4.87
C SER A 163 -25.48 -40.21 5.13
N ASP A 164 -25.90 -41.47 5.11
CA ASP A 164 -27.28 -41.86 5.42
C ASP A 164 -27.74 -41.38 6.80
N ARG A 165 -26.83 -41.29 7.79
CA ARG A 165 -27.14 -40.79 9.13
C ARG A 165 -27.52 -39.30 9.09
N VAL A 166 -26.70 -38.47 8.45
CA VAL A 166 -26.97 -37.03 8.22
C VAL A 166 -28.27 -36.85 7.42
N MET A 167 -28.44 -37.65 6.36
CA MET A 167 -29.63 -37.60 5.49
C MET A 167 -30.90 -38.15 6.13
N ASN A 168 -30.80 -38.95 7.19
CA ASN A 168 -31.92 -39.39 8.03
C ASN A 168 -32.25 -38.33 9.11
N GLU A 169 -31.25 -37.69 9.71
CA GLU A 169 -31.45 -36.60 10.67
C GLU A 169 -32.18 -35.42 10.02
N ILE A 170 -31.67 -34.87 8.90
CA ILE A 170 -32.32 -33.74 8.20
C ILE A 170 -33.75 -34.06 7.75
N ARG A 171 -34.06 -35.34 7.49
CA ARG A 171 -35.41 -35.82 7.15
C ARG A 171 -36.34 -35.86 8.35
N ALA A 172 -35.84 -36.21 9.54
CA ALA A 172 -36.60 -36.13 10.79
C ALA A 172 -36.83 -34.66 11.19
N VAL A 173 -35.82 -33.81 11.00
CA VAL A 173 -35.90 -32.36 11.25
C VAL A 173 -36.94 -31.70 10.35
N LEU A 174 -36.86 -31.86 9.02
CA LEU A 174 -37.82 -31.25 8.09
C LEU A 174 -39.25 -31.71 8.39
N ARG A 175 -39.48 -32.99 8.66
CA ARG A 175 -40.82 -33.51 9.04
C ARG A 175 -41.48 -32.80 10.23
N SER A 176 -40.72 -32.10 11.09
CA SER A 176 -41.30 -31.33 12.21
C SER A 176 -41.98 -30.02 11.80
N PHE A 177 -41.74 -29.50 10.58
CA PHE A 177 -42.33 -28.24 10.10
C PHE A 177 -42.62 -28.17 8.58
N TRP A 178 -41.94 -28.96 7.76
CA TRP A 178 -42.07 -29.04 6.31
C TRP A 178 -41.95 -30.51 5.84
N ASP A 179 -43.09 -31.22 5.78
CA ASP A 179 -43.18 -32.58 5.22
C ASP A 179 -43.70 -32.57 3.77
N LEU A 180 -43.77 -33.75 3.13
CA LEU A 180 -44.08 -33.95 1.72
C LEU A 180 -45.33 -33.23 1.18
N ASP A 181 -46.34 -32.99 2.03
CA ASP A 181 -47.53 -32.24 1.64
C ASP A 181 -47.25 -30.76 1.36
N GLN A 182 -46.30 -30.13 2.05
CA GLN A 182 -45.91 -28.72 1.87
C GLN A 182 -45.08 -28.48 0.59
N VAL A 183 -44.56 -29.55 -0.03
CA VAL A 183 -43.85 -29.48 -1.31
C VAL A 183 -44.77 -29.02 -2.44
N LYS A 184 -46.07 -29.35 -2.40
CA LYS A 184 -47.05 -28.92 -3.42
C LYS A 184 -47.41 -27.42 -3.32
N PRO A 185 -47.72 -26.85 -2.14
CA PRO A 185 -47.75 -25.40 -1.94
C PRO A 185 -46.47 -24.70 -2.40
N PHE A 186 -45.29 -25.19 -1.99
CA PHE A 186 -43.99 -24.62 -2.37
C PHE A 186 -43.83 -24.53 -3.90
N LEU A 187 -44.17 -25.58 -4.64
CA LEU A 187 -44.14 -25.58 -6.12
C LEU A 187 -44.95 -24.45 -6.76
N ASN A 188 -46.05 -24.03 -6.13
CA ASN A 188 -46.97 -23.02 -6.66
C ASN A 188 -46.64 -21.58 -6.23
N MET A 189 -45.67 -21.38 -5.32
CA MET A 189 -45.27 -20.03 -4.87
C MET A 189 -44.55 -19.23 -5.99
N PRO A 190 -44.64 -17.88 -5.98
CA PRO A 190 -43.80 -17.01 -6.79
C PRO A 190 -42.30 -17.22 -6.54
N TYR A 191 -41.46 -16.96 -7.55
CA TYR A 191 -40.01 -17.21 -7.49
C TYR A 191 -39.33 -16.55 -6.27
N VAL A 192 -39.63 -15.28 -5.98
CA VAL A 192 -39.06 -14.55 -4.84
C VAL A 192 -39.43 -15.20 -3.51
N ILE A 193 -40.70 -15.57 -3.34
CA ILE A 193 -41.20 -16.22 -2.11
C ILE A 193 -40.61 -17.63 -1.95
N LYS A 194 -40.39 -18.38 -3.04
CA LYS A 194 -39.66 -19.66 -3.00
C LYS A 194 -38.21 -19.51 -2.54
N MET A 195 -37.56 -18.41 -2.91
CA MET A 195 -36.19 -18.13 -2.53
C MET A 195 -36.11 -17.82 -1.03
N GLU A 196 -36.95 -16.90 -0.55
CA GLU A 196 -37.08 -16.56 0.88
C GLU A 196 -37.44 -17.80 1.72
N GLU A 197 -38.39 -18.62 1.26
CA GLU A 197 -38.77 -19.85 1.96
C GLU A 197 -37.66 -20.91 1.95
N LEU A 198 -36.88 -21.03 0.87
CA LEU A 198 -35.73 -21.93 0.84
C LEU A 198 -34.64 -21.51 1.83
N ASP A 199 -34.38 -20.20 1.95
CA ASP A 199 -33.44 -19.64 2.92
C ASP A 199 -33.95 -19.79 4.37
N ASN A 200 -35.27 -19.69 4.60
CA ASN A 200 -35.93 -20.04 5.87
C ASN A 200 -35.76 -21.53 6.21
N LEU A 201 -35.98 -22.43 5.25
CA LEU A 201 -35.81 -23.88 5.43
C LEU A 201 -34.37 -24.23 5.83
N VAL A 202 -33.37 -23.63 5.18
CA VAL A 202 -31.94 -23.78 5.54
C VAL A 202 -31.72 -23.31 6.99
N THR A 203 -32.21 -22.12 7.32
CA THR A 203 -32.01 -21.46 8.62
C THR A 203 -32.61 -22.25 9.77
N ILE A 204 -33.91 -22.58 9.67
CA ILE A 204 -34.67 -23.25 10.74
C ILE A 204 -34.20 -24.69 10.92
N ALA A 205 -34.02 -25.46 9.83
CA ALA A 205 -33.55 -26.84 9.92
C ALA A 205 -32.13 -26.92 10.50
N SER A 206 -31.25 -25.95 10.19
CA SER A 206 -29.91 -25.88 10.77
C SER A 206 -29.95 -25.61 12.28
N GLY A 207 -30.77 -24.65 12.72
CA GLY A 207 -30.97 -24.37 14.14
C GLY A 207 -31.52 -25.57 14.91
N ILE A 208 -32.47 -26.32 14.34
CA ILE A 208 -33.01 -27.53 14.98
C ILE A 208 -31.93 -28.63 15.08
N ARG A 209 -31.07 -28.82 14.07
CA ARG A 209 -29.95 -29.79 14.14
C ARG A 209 -28.94 -29.42 15.24
N LEU A 210 -28.57 -28.15 15.35
CA LEU A 210 -27.68 -27.65 16.41
C LEU A 210 -28.26 -27.86 17.82
N TYR A 211 -29.57 -27.70 17.99
CA TYR A 211 -30.26 -28.01 19.25
C TYR A 211 -30.36 -29.52 19.52
N ASN A 212 -30.59 -30.34 18.49
CA ASN A 212 -30.63 -31.81 18.61
C ASN A 212 -29.25 -32.40 18.98
N MET A 213 -28.16 -31.80 18.50
CA MET A 213 -26.79 -32.12 18.91
C MET A 213 -26.57 -31.90 20.42
N ASP A 214 -26.96 -30.72 20.92
CA ASP A 214 -26.88 -30.38 22.35
C ASP A 214 -27.78 -31.29 23.22
N CYS A 215 -28.93 -31.70 22.69
CA CYS A 215 -29.81 -32.71 23.31
C CYS A 215 -29.29 -34.16 23.23
N HIS A 216 -28.16 -34.41 22.56
CA HIS A 216 -27.64 -35.75 22.24
C HIS A 216 -28.63 -36.66 21.48
N LYS A 217 -29.49 -36.05 20.65
CA LYS A 217 -30.50 -36.70 19.79
C LYS A 217 -30.14 -36.65 18.29
N GLY A 218 -29.03 -36.02 17.95
CA GLY A 218 -28.57 -35.76 16.59
C GLY A 218 -27.15 -35.21 16.59
N GLY A 219 -26.77 -34.46 15.55
CA GLY A 219 -25.44 -33.84 15.43
C GLY A 219 -24.39 -34.65 14.67
N GLU A 220 -24.76 -35.74 13.99
CA GLU A 220 -23.82 -36.49 13.15
C GLU A 220 -23.21 -35.57 12.08
N GLY A 221 -21.88 -35.56 11.98
CA GLY A 221 -21.14 -34.70 11.04
C GLY A 221 -21.10 -33.21 11.41
N ILE A 222 -21.56 -32.81 12.60
CA ILE A 222 -21.37 -31.46 13.13
C ILE A 222 -20.12 -31.48 14.03
N GLY A 223 -19.06 -30.80 13.60
CA GLY A 223 -17.82 -30.67 14.37
C GLY A 223 -17.89 -29.60 15.46
N ASP A 224 -17.15 -29.78 16.57
CA ASP A 224 -17.12 -28.85 17.71
C ASP A 224 -16.27 -27.60 17.41
N ILE A 225 -16.75 -26.73 16.49
CA ILE A 225 -16.14 -25.43 16.20
C ILE A 225 -15.89 -24.62 17.48
N PRO A 226 -16.83 -24.50 18.45
CA PRO A 226 -16.62 -23.70 19.67
C PRO A 226 -15.47 -24.14 20.57
N LYS A 227 -15.00 -25.38 20.47
CA LYS A 227 -13.80 -25.89 21.16
C LYS A 227 -12.57 -25.82 20.26
N LEU A 228 -12.67 -26.28 19.02
CA LEU A 228 -11.56 -26.30 18.06
C LEU A 228 -11.06 -24.89 17.77
N LEU A 229 -11.95 -23.91 17.57
CA LEU A 229 -11.61 -22.50 17.38
C LEU A 229 -10.80 -21.93 18.55
N LEU A 230 -11.24 -22.14 19.79
CA LEU A 230 -10.52 -21.63 20.97
C LEU A 230 -9.15 -22.32 21.16
N ASN A 231 -9.05 -23.62 20.86
CA ASN A 231 -7.78 -24.33 20.89
C ASN A 231 -6.83 -23.82 19.79
N ALA A 232 -7.34 -23.63 18.57
CA ALA A 232 -6.57 -23.13 17.43
C ALA A 232 -6.11 -21.67 17.62
N ILE A 233 -6.95 -20.80 18.17
CA ILE A 233 -6.55 -19.44 18.57
C ILE A 233 -5.39 -19.51 19.57
N ARG A 234 -5.49 -20.36 20.60
CA ARG A 234 -4.42 -20.54 21.60
C ARG A 234 -3.09 -20.99 20.97
N VAL A 235 -3.14 -21.94 20.03
CA VAL A 235 -1.95 -22.47 19.33
C VAL A 235 -1.32 -21.43 18.41
N VAL A 236 -2.12 -20.75 17.56
CA VAL A 236 -1.62 -19.70 16.66
C VAL A 236 -1.07 -18.52 17.47
N HIS A 237 -1.70 -18.15 18.59
CA HIS A 237 -1.17 -17.15 19.49
C HIS A 237 0.16 -17.58 20.13
N ALA A 238 0.27 -18.82 20.64
CA ALA A 238 1.50 -19.31 21.29
C ALA A 238 2.70 -19.27 20.32
N SER A 239 2.57 -19.88 19.14
CA SER A 239 3.58 -19.89 18.08
C SER A 239 3.93 -18.47 17.60
N THR A 240 2.94 -17.57 17.47
CA THR A 240 3.18 -16.16 17.12
C THR A 240 3.96 -15.42 18.22
N THR A 241 3.66 -15.65 19.51
CA THR A 241 4.42 -15.04 20.63
C THR A 241 5.85 -15.58 20.74
N GLU A 242 6.08 -16.86 20.46
CA GLU A 242 7.43 -17.42 20.40
C GLU A 242 8.25 -16.79 19.27
N LYS A 243 7.67 -16.69 18.06
CA LYS A 243 8.33 -16.00 16.95
C LYS A 243 8.61 -14.54 17.28
N GLN A 244 7.69 -13.86 17.97
CA GLN A 244 7.90 -12.49 18.41
C GLN A 244 9.10 -12.37 19.38
N ARG A 245 9.27 -13.30 20.33
CA ARG A 245 10.43 -13.38 21.23
C ARG A 245 11.73 -13.55 20.45
N ASP A 246 11.77 -14.51 19.53
CA ASP A 246 12.96 -14.84 18.75
C ASP A 246 13.40 -13.69 17.83
N ILE A 247 12.45 -13.05 17.15
CA ILE A 247 12.72 -11.85 16.34
C ILE A 247 13.18 -10.68 17.23
N THR A 248 12.62 -10.52 18.42
CA THR A 248 13.05 -9.51 19.40
C THR A 248 14.52 -9.72 19.83
N ASP A 249 14.95 -10.96 20.06
CA ASP A 249 16.33 -11.23 20.46
C ASP A 249 17.33 -11.09 19.29
N ARG A 250 16.93 -11.44 18.06
CA ARG A 250 17.69 -11.08 16.83
C ARG A 250 17.83 -9.56 16.68
N MET A 251 16.77 -8.79 16.93
CA MET A 251 16.79 -7.33 16.89
C MET A 251 17.69 -6.71 17.96
N LYS A 252 17.69 -7.23 19.19
CA LYS A 252 18.61 -6.80 20.26
C LYS A 252 20.07 -7.03 19.85
N HIS A 253 20.38 -8.21 19.29
CA HIS A 253 21.73 -8.52 18.82
C HIS A 253 22.19 -7.55 17.73
N LEU A 254 21.41 -7.39 16.67
CA LEU A 254 21.71 -6.44 15.58
C LEU A 254 21.81 -4.99 16.05
N THR A 255 20.98 -4.57 17.01
CA THR A 255 21.07 -3.22 17.60
C THR A 255 22.43 -3.04 18.29
N VAL A 256 22.85 -3.99 19.12
CA VAL A 256 24.15 -3.96 19.81
C VAL A 256 25.34 -4.07 18.84
N VAL A 257 25.20 -4.75 17.70
CA VAL A 257 26.19 -4.78 16.62
C VAL A 257 26.31 -3.40 15.96
N VAL A 258 25.19 -2.83 15.51
CA VAL A 258 25.13 -1.54 14.81
C VAL A 258 25.58 -0.40 15.71
N GLU A 259 25.19 -0.38 16.99
CA GLU A 259 25.59 0.67 17.93
C GLU A 259 27.10 0.72 18.18
N LYS A 260 27.77 -0.44 18.28
CA LYS A 260 29.24 -0.51 18.42
C LYS A 260 29.99 0.07 17.22
N CYS A 261 29.38 0.07 16.03
CA CYS A 261 29.98 0.62 14.82
C CYS A 261 29.93 2.17 14.77
N TYR A 262 29.29 2.83 15.75
CA TYR A 262 29.11 4.28 15.79
C TYR A 262 29.73 4.91 17.04
N VAL A 263 30.65 5.86 16.85
CA VAL A 263 31.27 6.62 17.93
C VAL A 263 30.78 8.07 17.91
N LEU A 264 30.38 8.58 19.08
CA LEU A 264 30.06 9.99 19.29
C LEU A 264 31.31 10.85 19.15
N ASN A 265 31.27 11.79 18.19
CA ASN A 265 32.27 12.84 18.05
C ASN A 265 31.58 14.21 18.17
N THR A 266 32.04 15.04 19.12
CA THR A 266 31.50 16.38 19.37
C THR A 266 32.46 17.42 18.81
N THR A 267 32.20 17.92 17.60
CA THR A 267 33.04 18.92 16.94
C THR A 267 32.46 20.32 17.15
N GLY A 268 32.81 20.91 18.30
CA GLY A 268 32.23 22.17 18.75
C GLY A 268 30.73 22.02 19.05
N ASN A 269 29.90 22.85 18.43
CA ASN A 269 28.44 22.86 18.67
C ASN A 269 27.65 21.77 17.91
N LYS A 270 28.32 20.86 17.19
CA LYS A 270 27.67 19.77 16.44
C LYS A 270 28.09 18.40 16.98
N VAL A 271 27.11 17.54 17.18
CA VAL A 271 27.28 16.12 17.52
C VAL A 271 27.17 15.30 16.24
N THR A 272 28.21 14.54 15.91
CA THR A 272 28.19 13.56 14.81
C THR A 272 28.36 12.13 15.35
N LEU A 273 27.93 11.15 14.53
CA LEU A 273 28.16 9.74 14.79
C LEU A 273 29.05 9.18 13.68
N ASP A 274 30.33 9.06 14.00
CA ASP A 274 31.35 8.64 13.04
C ASP A 274 31.43 7.11 13.03
N VAL A 275 31.51 6.52 11.84
CA VAL A 275 31.58 5.06 11.68
C VAL A 275 32.98 4.56 12.01
N ARG A 276 33.09 3.65 12.98
CA ARG A 276 34.30 2.86 13.25
C ARG A 276 33.95 1.39 13.19
N LEU A 277 34.37 0.72 12.13
CA LEU A 277 34.19 -0.72 11.97
C LEU A 277 35.22 -1.47 12.82
N PRO A 278 34.87 -2.60 13.46
CA PRO A 278 35.82 -3.45 14.17
C PRO A 278 36.84 -4.10 13.22
N ASP A 279 38.03 -4.43 13.72
CA ASP A 279 39.13 -5.01 12.93
C ASP A 279 38.81 -6.38 12.29
N TYR A 280 37.75 -7.06 12.75
CA TYR A 280 37.24 -8.32 12.20
C TYR A 280 36.20 -8.16 11.07
N CYS A 281 35.83 -6.93 10.71
CA CYS A 281 34.87 -6.64 9.64
C CYS A 281 35.53 -6.79 8.25
N VAL A 282 35.10 -7.77 7.46
CA VAL A 282 35.74 -8.09 6.17
C VAL A 282 35.11 -7.33 5.00
N GLY A 283 33.78 -7.27 4.92
CA GLY A 283 33.02 -6.56 3.87
C GLY A 283 32.89 -5.04 4.06
N GLY A 284 33.47 -4.49 5.13
CA GLY A 284 33.51 -3.05 5.39
C GLY A 284 32.13 -2.42 5.59
N VAL A 285 31.93 -1.21 5.05
CA VAL A 285 30.69 -0.42 5.24
C VAL A 285 29.44 -1.15 4.74
N LYS A 286 29.57 -2.08 3.77
CA LYS A 286 28.44 -2.87 3.27
C LYS A 286 27.84 -3.78 4.33
N GLU A 287 28.68 -4.53 5.07
CA GLU A 287 28.21 -5.38 6.17
C GLU A 287 27.43 -4.60 7.23
N LEU A 288 27.78 -3.31 7.44
CA LEU A 288 27.01 -2.42 8.30
C LEU A 288 25.69 -1.98 7.66
N GLU A 289 25.64 -1.66 6.36
CA GLU A 289 24.38 -1.36 5.66
C GLU A 289 23.43 -2.57 5.63
N ASP A 290 23.94 -3.77 5.33
CA ASP A 290 23.15 -5.00 5.30
C ASP A 290 22.59 -5.33 6.70
N CYS A 291 23.37 -5.10 7.77
CA CYS A 291 22.89 -5.17 9.16
C CYS A 291 21.73 -4.19 9.46
N LYS A 292 21.76 -2.96 8.91
CA LYS A 292 20.66 -1.99 9.08
C LYS A 292 19.41 -2.42 8.33
N ASP A 293 19.57 -2.92 7.10
CA ASP A 293 18.44 -3.33 6.28
C ASP A 293 17.76 -4.58 6.85
N LEU A 294 18.54 -5.50 7.41
CA LEU A 294 18.01 -6.64 8.15
C LEU A 294 17.31 -6.20 9.46
N LEU A 295 17.89 -5.25 10.21
CA LEU A 295 17.25 -4.66 11.38
C LEU A 295 15.93 -3.94 11.01
N MET A 296 15.85 -3.32 9.84
CA MET A 296 14.63 -2.72 9.29
C MET A 296 13.57 -3.77 8.95
N VAL A 297 13.94 -4.89 8.30
CA VAL A 297 13.03 -6.03 8.06
C VAL A 297 12.49 -6.58 9.37
N TYR A 298 13.35 -6.85 10.35
CA TYR A 298 12.91 -7.44 11.63
C TYR A 298 12.04 -6.47 12.45
N ASN A 299 12.35 -5.17 12.50
CA ASN A 299 11.47 -4.16 13.11
C ASN A 299 10.07 -4.15 12.48
N GLN A 300 10.01 -4.24 11.15
CA GLN A 300 8.75 -4.27 10.41
C GLN A 300 7.98 -5.56 10.64
N TYR A 301 8.65 -6.72 10.63
CA TYR A 301 8.00 -8.01 10.90
C TYR A 301 7.50 -8.09 12.36
N TYR A 302 8.28 -7.60 13.33
CA TYR A 302 7.82 -7.45 14.72
C TYR A 302 6.52 -6.65 14.81
N ALA A 303 6.43 -5.52 14.11
CA ALA A 303 5.23 -4.67 14.09
C ALA A 303 4.03 -5.32 13.35
N PHE A 304 4.25 -6.36 12.54
CA PHE A 304 3.19 -7.17 11.95
C PHE A 304 2.76 -8.30 12.89
N LEU A 305 3.70 -8.97 13.57
CA LEU A 305 3.41 -9.94 14.63
C LEU A 305 2.62 -9.28 15.78
N GLU A 306 3.00 -8.07 16.19
CA GLU A 306 2.31 -7.27 17.20
C GLU A 306 0.84 -6.97 16.82
N LYS A 307 0.57 -6.69 15.53
CA LYS A 307 -0.80 -6.53 15.02
C LYS A 307 -1.57 -7.85 14.92
N ILE A 308 -0.93 -8.92 14.46
CA ILE A 308 -1.54 -10.27 14.39
C ILE A 308 -1.93 -10.76 15.79
N LEU A 309 -1.11 -10.50 16.81
CA LEU A 309 -1.44 -10.83 18.21
C LEU A 309 -2.65 -10.04 18.72
N GLY A 310 -2.75 -8.74 18.41
CA GLY A 310 -3.93 -7.94 18.72
C GLY A 310 -5.22 -8.51 18.12
N GLU A 311 -5.20 -8.84 16.82
CA GLU A 311 -6.34 -9.49 16.16
C GLU A 311 -6.69 -10.86 16.76
N LEU A 312 -5.69 -11.64 17.21
CA LEU A 312 -5.91 -12.94 17.86
C LEU A 312 -6.56 -12.80 19.24
N ASP A 313 -6.21 -11.77 20.01
CA ASP A 313 -6.90 -11.46 21.27
C ASP A 313 -8.32 -10.91 21.02
N GLU A 314 -8.53 -10.06 20.02
CA GLU A 314 -9.88 -9.64 19.63
C GLU A 314 -10.74 -10.82 19.12
N LEU A 315 -10.17 -11.78 18.38
CA LEU A 315 -10.86 -13.00 17.96
C LEU A 315 -11.21 -13.93 19.13
N LYS A 316 -10.34 -13.98 20.14
CA LYS A 316 -10.54 -14.71 21.40
C LYS A 316 -11.69 -14.12 22.22
N GLU A 317 -11.78 -12.80 22.31
CA GLU A 317 -12.93 -12.11 22.93
C GLU A 317 -14.21 -12.27 22.10
N ARG A 318 -14.15 -12.08 20.77
CA ARG A 318 -15.27 -12.35 19.85
C ARG A 318 -15.82 -13.77 20.04
N ALA A 319 -14.95 -14.79 20.05
CA ALA A 319 -15.32 -16.19 20.25
C ALA A 319 -15.92 -16.46 21.65
N ALA A 320 -15.36 -15.86 22.71
CA ALA A 320 -15.89 -15.98 24.07
C ALA A 320 -17.29 -15.35 24.21
N HIS A 321 -17.51 -14.20 23.56
CA HIS A 321 -18.83 -13.54 23.54
C HIS A 321 -19.87 -14.35 22.77
N ILE A 322 -19.54 -14.87 21.57
CA ILE A 322 -20.43 -15.79 20.83
C ILE A 322 -20.76 -17.03 21.68
N LYS A 323 -19.77 -17.58 22.40
CA LYS A 323 -19.95 -18.74 23.29
C LYS A 323 -20.88 -18.48 24.48
N LYS A 324 -20.92 -17.25 25.00
CA LYS A 324 -21.92 -16.82 25.98
C LYS A 324 -23.32 -16.81 25.34
N GLN A 325 -23.49 -16.07 24.24
CA GLN A 325 -24.79 -15.93 23.56
C GLN A 325 -25.36 -17.27 23.08
N TYR A 326 -24.51 -18.20 22.62
CA TYR A 326 -24.90 -19.54 22.19
C TYR A 326 -25.47 -20.37 23.34
N LYS A 327 -24.83 -20.33 24.52
CA LYS A 327 -25.34 -21.00 25.73
C LYS A 327 -26.65 -20.38 26.25
N GLU A 328 -26.77 -19.05 26.21
CA GLU A 328 -28.00 -18.34 26.60
C GLU A 328 -29.16 -18.71 25.65
N THR A 329 -28.90 -18.81 24.35
CA THR A 329 -29.89 -19.23 23.34
C THR A 329 -30.31 -20.70 23.51
N LEU A 330 -29.37 -21.61 23.82
CA LEU A 330 -29.68 -23.00 24.13
C LEU A 330 -30.50 -23.14 25.42
N ALA A 331 -30.16 -22.41 26.48
CA ALA A 331 -30.91 -22.43 27.74
C ALA A 331 -32.36 -21.98 27.54
N TYR A 332 -32.58 -20.90 26.78
CA TYR A 332 -33.91 -20.44 26.36
C TYR A 332 -34.68 -21.53 25.60
N LEU A 333 -34.05 -22.18 24.62
CA LEU A 333 -34.68 -23.27 23.86
C LEU A 333 -35.04 -24.47 24.74
N HIS A 334 -34.17 -24.89 25.66
CA HIS A 334 -34.46 -25.98 26.61
C HIS A 334 -35.67 -25.66 27.50
N GLU A 335 -35.76 -24.44 28.05
CA GLU A 335 -36.90 -23.97 28.84
C GLU A 335 -38.22 -23.97 28.05
N HIS A 336 -38.18 -23.69 26.74
CA HIS A 336 -39.39 -23.54 25.93
C HIS A 336 -39.81 -24.82 25.19
N VAL A 337 -38.87 -25.70 24.84
CA VAL A 337 -39.12 -26.92 24.04
C VAL A 337 -39.41 -28.15 24.90
N ILE A 338 -38.72 -28.33 26.05
CA ILE A 338 -38.82 -29.57 26.84
C ILE A 338 -40.10 -29.68 27.70
N PRO A 339 -40.58 -28.64 28.42
CA PRO A 339 -41.72 -28.80 29.32
C PRO A 339 -43.10 -28.61 28.64
N ASN A 340 -43.15 -28.11 27.40
CA ASN A 340 -44.40 -27.69 26.76
C ASN A 340 -44.97 -28.75 25.81
N ILE A 341 -46.05 -29.42 26.22
CA ILE A 341 -46.81 -30.38 25.37
C ILE A 341 -47.41 -29.69 24.12
N HIS A 342 -47.64 -28.38 24.18
CA HIS A 342 -48.13 -27.56 23.05
C HIS A 342 -47.12 -26.45 22.72
N ILE A 343 -46.18 -26.75 21.82
CA ILE A 343 -45.12 -25.82 21.43
C ILE A 343 -45.64 -24.83 20.38
N ARG A 344 -45.59 -23.52 20.68
CA ARG A 344 -45.90 -22.46 19.70
C ARG A 344 -44.69 -22.18 18.82
N THR A 345 -44.79 -22.52 17.53
CA THR A 345 -43.74 -22.31 16.51
C THR A 345 -43.21 -20.86 16.47
N SER A 346 -44.08 -19.88 16.66
CA SER A 346 -43.74 -18.45 16.71
C SER A 346 -42.80 -18.04 17.85
N LEU A 347 -42.62 -18.87 18.88
CA LEU A 347 -41.66 -18.63 19.97
C LEU A 347 -40.33 -19.38 19.76
N ILE A 348 -40.39 -20.61 19.26
CA ILE A 348 -39.20 -21.47 19.09
C ILE A 348 -38.41 -21.21 17.80
N PHE A 349 -39.08 -20.87 16.68
CA PHE A 349 -38.38 -20.66 15.41
C PHE A 349 -37.40 -19.47 15.44
N PRO A 350 -37.72 -18.32 16.07
CA PRO A 350 -36.72 -17.26 16.29
C PRO A 350 -35.49 -17.73 17.09
N GLY A 351 -35.67 -18.65 18.05
CA GLY A 351 -34.56 -19.24 18.81
C GLY A 351 -33.67 -20.15 17.96
N PHE A 352 -34.26 -21.00 17.11
CA PHE A 352 -33.50 -21.83 16.17
C PHE A 352 -32.77 -20.98 15.11
N THR A 353 -33.44 -19.97 14.54
CA THR A 353 -32.80 -18.97 13.67
C THR A 353 -31.60 -18.32 14.38
N LYS A 354 -31.76 -17.91 15.63
CA LYS A 354 -30.67 -17.28 16.39
C LYS A 354 -29.50 -18.22 16.66
N LEU A 355 -29.78 -19.49 16.91
CA LEU A 355 -28.76 -20.51 17.09
C LEU A 355 -27.92 -20.71 15.81
N TYR A 356 -28.55 -20.68 14.64
CA TYR A 356 -27.85 -20.75 13.36
C TYR A 356 -27.10 -19.45 13.00
N GLU A 357 -27.63 -18.26 13.30
CA GLU A 357 -26.87 -16.99 13.17
C GLU A 357 -25.56 -17.05 13.99
N LEU A 358 -25.63 -17.55 15.23
CA LEU A 358 -24.45 -17.66 16.10
C LEU A 358 -23.47 -18.72 15.59
N TRP A 359 -23.95 -19.77 14.92
CA TRP A 359 -23.12 -20.75 14.22
C TRP A 359 -22.39 -20.16 13.01
N GLN A 360 -23.08 -19.37 12.19
CA GLN A 360 -22.45 -18.63 11.08
C GLN A 360 -21.37 -17.67 11.60
N LYS A 361 -21.59 -17.00 12.73
CA LYS A 361 -20.56 -16.16 13.36
C LYS A 361 -19.33 -16.95 13.85
N TYR A 362 -19.49 -18.19 14.32
CA TYR A 362 -18.35 -19.06 14.58
C TYR A 362 -17.60 -19.40 13.29
N GLN A 363 -18.30 -19.81 12.23
CA GLN A 363 -17.70 -20.10 10.91
C GLN A 363 -16.92 -18.89 10.37
N ASP A 364 -17.47 -17.68 10.47
CA ASP A 364 -16.80 -16.43 10.10
C ASP A 364 -15.54 -16.19 10.92
N THR A 365 -15.63 -16.28 12.26
CA THR A 365 -14.49 -16.12 13.18
C THR A 365 -13.38 -17.13 12.89
N THR A 366 -13.74 -18.36 12.48
CA THR A 366 -12.78 -19.37 12.00
C THR A 366 -12.12 -18.97 10.68
N MET A 367 -12.85 -18.42 9.71
CA MET A 367 -12.26 -17.93 8.46
C MET A 367 -11.28 -16.77 8.71
N THR A 368 -11.57 -15.88 9.66
CA THR A 368 -10.65 -14.81 10.08
C THR A 368 -9.36 -15.37 10.69
N LEU A 369 -9.45 -16.37 11.57
CA LEU A 369 -8.28 -17.07 12.13
C LEU A 369 -7.43 -17.75 11.05
N ILE A 370 -8.07 -18.45 10.11
CA ILE A 370 -7.39 -19.08 8.96
C ILE A 370 -6.69 -18.02 8.11
N GLY A 371 -7.31 -16.85 7.91
CA GLY A 371 -6.70 -15.67 7.31
C GLY A 371 -5.39 -15.26 8.01
N LEU A 372 -5.45 -15.05 9.34
CA LEU A 372 -4.27 -14.69 10.14
C LEU A 372 -3.16 -15.75 10.10
N LYS A 373 -3.50 -17.04 10.26
CA LYS A 373 -2.55 -18.17 10.14
C LYS A 373 -1.81 -18.13 8.80
N ASN A 374 -2.55 -17.87 7.71
CA ASN A 374 -1.99 -17.85 6.37
C ASN A 374 -1.15 -16.58 6.10
N ILE A 375 -1.51 -15.43 6.68
CA ILE A 375 -0.67 -14.22 6.67
C ILE A 375 0.64 -14.48 7.43
N TYR A 376 0.55 -14.98 8.66
CA TYR A 376 1.71 -15.32 9.50
C TYR A 376 2.65 -16.31 8.80
N LYS A 377 2.13 -17.47 8.37
CA LYS A 377 2.93 -18.51 7.69
C LYS A 377 3.60 -17.99 6.42
N ARG A 378 2.92 -17.13 5.64
CA ARG A 378 3.50 -16.51 4.44
C ARG A 378 4.62 -15.52 4.77
N GLN A 379 4.46 -14.71 5.81
CA GLN A 379 5.50 -13.79 6.28
C GLN A 379 6.70 -14.53 6.84
N ASP A 380 6.48 -15.58 7.65
CA ASP A 380 7.57 -16.29 8.30
C ASP A 380 8.47 -17.01 7.28
N VAL A 381 7.89 -17.60 6.23
CA VAL A 381 8.66 -18.14 5.10
C VAL A 381 9.48 -17.05 4.41
N LEU A 382 8.91 -15.86 4.16
CA LEU A 382 9.66 -14.74 3.55
C LEU A 382 10.81 -14.25 4.44
N VAL A 383 10.66 -14.27 5.77
CA VAL A 383 11.69 -13.82 6.71
C VAL A 383 12.75 -14.90 6.98
N ASN A 384 12.38 -16.18 7.07
CA ASN A 384 13.32 -17.28 7.26
C ASN A 384 14.21 -17.51 6.03
N ASN A 385 13.71 -17.21 4.82
CA ASN A 385 14.48 -17.30 3.57
C ASN A 385 15.59 -16.23 3.45
N LEU A 386 15.69 -15.28 4.39
CA LEU A 386 16.80 -14.31 4.47
C LEU A 386 18.05 -14.95 5.07
N HIS A 387 18.76 -15.73 4.25
CA HIS A 387 20.10 -16.20 4.58
C HIS A 387 21.05 -15.00 4.76
N PHE A 388 21.60 -14.86 5.97
CA PHE A 388 22.46 -13.74 6.35
C PHE A 388 23.70 -14.24 7.08
N GLU A 389 24.78 -14.44 6.33
CA GLU A 389 26.12 -14.66 6.88
C GLU A 389 26.88 -13.33 6.87
N ASN A 390 27.23 -12.82 8.05
CA ASN A 390 27.92 -11.54 8.20
C ASN A 390 28.91 -11.59 9.37
N SER A 391 30.14 -11.15 9.12
CA SER A 391 31.25 -11.21 10.09
C SER A 391 30.93 -10.45 11.38
N LEU A 392 30.22 -9.32 11.27
CA LEU A 392 29.81 -8.47 12.39
C LEU A 392 28.85 -9.18 13.35
N THR A 393 27.99 -10.07 12.85
CA THR A 393 27.04 -10.84 13.68
C THR A 393 27.64 -12.08 14.31
N GLY A 394 28.63 -12.72 13.67
CA GLY A 394 29.28 -13.93 14.18
C GLY A 394 30.32 -13.67 15.28
N ALA A 395 31.00 -12.53 15.24
CA ALA A 395 32.09 -12.20 16.18
C ALA A 395 31.62 -11.77 17.59
N LEU A 396 30.31 -11.73 17.86
CA LEU A 396 29.75 -11.23 19.12
C LEU A 396 28.92 -12.28 19.86
N CYS A 397 29.55 -12.88 20.87
CA CYS A 397 28.87 -13.67 21.92
C CYS A 397 27.72 -12.85 22.57
N PRO A 398 26.60 -13.47 23.01
CA PRO A 398 25.47 -12.80 23.65
C PRO A 398 25.81 -12.23 25.04
N VAL A 399 26.56 -11.12 25.04
CA VAL A 399 26.97 -10.41 26.24
C VAL A 399 25.75 -9.76 26.88
N ARG A 400 25.19 -10.42 27.91
CA ARG A 400 24.25 -9.85 28.90
C ARG A 400 24.89 -8.73 29.75
N ARG A 401 25.51 -7.74 29.12
CA ARG A 401 25.75 -6.46 29.76
C ARG A 401 24.43 -5.70 29.73
N LYS A 402 23.83 -5.54 30.92
CA LYS A 402 23.15 -4.27 31.21
C LYS A 402 24.12 -3.18 30.76
N LEU A 403 23.73 -2.37 29.78
CA LEU A 403 24.44 -1.13 29.49
C LEU A 403 24.52 -0.41 30.85
N LYS A 404 25.74 -0.10 31.30
CA LYS A 404 25.87 0.81 32.44
C LYS A 404 25.24 2.11 31.98
N LEU A 405 24.13 2.47 32.61
CA LEU A 405 23.56 3.79 32.50
C LEU A 405 24.69 4.74 32.88
N VAL A 406 25.23 5.44 31.89
CA VAL A 406 26.05 6.60 32.14
C VAL A 406 25.07 7.64 32.64
N ASP A 407 25.28 8.13 33.86
CA ASP A 407 24.43 9.14 34.46
C ASP A 407 24.26 10.30 33.47
N ALA A 408 23.02 10.72 33.24
CA ALA A 408 22.72 11.71 32.21
C ALA A 408 23.52 12.98 32.50
N PRO A 409 24.45 13.40 31.60
CA PRO A 409 25.34 14.50 31.91
C PRO A 409 24.52 15.78 32.01
N GLU A 410 24.67 16.52 33.11
CA GLU A 410 24.02 17.82 33.31
C GLU A 410 24.67 18.88 32.41
N LEU A 411 24.32 18.84 31.11
CA LEU A 411 24.60 19.91 30.18
C LEU A 411 23.40 20.87 30.14
N ASP A 412 23.47 21.91 30.98
CA ASP A 412 22.62 23.09 30.86
C ASP A 412 22.82 23.74 29.48
N LEU A 413 21.92 23.42 28.56
CA LEU A 413 21.94 23.86 27.16
C LEU A 413 20.62 24.54 26.78
N PRO A 414 20.64 25.53 25.88
CA PRO A 414 19.44 26.22 25.43
C PRO A 414 18.52 25.27 24.65
N ILE A 415 17.30 25.14 25.15
CA ILE A 415 16.18 24.39 24.54
C ILE A 415 15.44 25.33 23.58
N HIS A 416 14.90 24.79 22.48
CA HIS A 416 14.05 25.52 21.54
C HIS A 416 12.74 25.99 22.21
N GLU A 417 12.27 27.21 21.92
CA GLU A 417 11.20 27.87 22.70
C GLU A 417 9.88 27.07 22.79
N GLU A 418 9.53 26.30 21.76
CA GLU A 418 8.36 25.40 21.75
C GLU A 418 8.61 23.98 22.29
N ALA A 419 9.85 23.57 22.52
CA ALA A 419 10.19 22.20 22.92
C ALA A 419 10.09 22.02 24.44
N ARG A 420 9.39 20.96 24.88
CA ARG A 420 9.21 20.63 26.30
C ARG A 420 9.73 19.23 26.60
N LEU A 421 10.69 19.11 27.51
CA LEU A 421 11.25 17.82 27.93
C LEU A 421 10.53 17.30 29.19
N PHE A 422 10.25 16.01 29.21
CA PHE A 422 9.74 15.26 30.36
C PHE A 422 10.76 14.19 30.74
N ARG A 423 11.45 14.34 31.87
CA ARG A 423 12.41 13.36 32.43
C ARG A 423 11.83 12.72 33.70
N GLY A 424 12.26 11.50 34.02
CA GLY A 424 11.93 10.81 35.28
C GLY A 424 10.47 10.34 35.41
N ASP A 425 10.00 10.18 36.64
CA ASP A 425 8.73 9.51 37.01
C ASP A 425 7.47 10.14 36.41
N VAL A 426 7.54 11.39 35.94
CA VAL A 426 6.46 12.06 35.19
C VAL A 426 6.05 11.24 33.95
N THR A 427 6.97 10.44 33.39
CA THR A 427 6.69 9.51 32.28
C THR A 427 5.69 8.39 32.64
N MET A 428 5.51 8.04 33.92
CA MET A 428 4.55 6.99 34.33
C MET A 428 3.09 7.36 34.06
N PHE A 429 2.77 8.66 33.95
CA PHE A 429 1.44 9.15 33.59
C PHE A 429 1.17 9.08 32.07
N LEU A 430 2.18 8.77 31.25
CA LEU A 430 2.14 8.86 29.79
C LEU A 430 1.83 7.52 29.09
N LYS A 431 1.33 6.50 29.83
CA LYS A 431 1.16 5.11 29.35
C LYS A 431 0.34 4.95 28.06
N ASN A 432 -0.51 5.92 27.71
CA ASN A 432 -1.36 5.88 26.51
C ASN A 432 -0.94 6.92 25.44
N ILE A 433 0.28 7.47 25.50
CA ILE A 433 0.76 8.41 24.47
C ILE A 433 1.16 7.67 23.19
N LYS A 434 0.52 8.02 22.07
CA LYS A 434 1.00 7.63 20.73
C LYS A 434 2.20 8.50 20.36
N TYR A 435 3.38 7.90 20.31
CA TYR A 435 4.59 8.56 19.84
C TYR A 435 4.62 8.70 18.32
N GLU A 436 5.19 9.80 17.83
CA GLU A 436 5.47 9.98 16.41
C GLU A 436 6.50 8.95 15.93
N PHE A 437 6.49 8.71 14.61
CA PHE A 437 7.42 7.78 13.95
C PHE A 437 7.47 6.40 14.64
N GLY A 438 6.35 5.91 15.19
CA GLY A 438 6.28 4.62 15.89
C GLY A 438 7.16 4.48 17.13
N GLY A 439 7.65 5.58 17.70
CA GLY A 439 8.59 5.55 18.84
C GLY A 439 10.05 5.26 18.47
N TYR A 440 10.44 5.39 17.19
CA TYR A 440 11.84 5.27 16.78
C TYR A 440 12.64 6.55 17.06
N CYS A 441 13.91 6.38 17.48
CA CYS A 441 14.82 7.46 17.86
C CYS A 441 15.21 8.33 16.65
N CYS A 442 14.56 9.49 16.51
CA CYS A 442 14.71 10.40 15.35
C CYS A 442 16.17 10.82 15.11
N TRP A 443 16.88 11.14 16.21
CA TRP A 443 18.28 11.55 16.18
C TRP A 443 19.20 10.44 15.62
N LYS A 444 19.00 9.18 16.06
CA LYS A 444 19.79 8.03 15.61
C LYS A 444 19.45 7.66 14.16
N LEU A 445 18.18 7.77 13.77
CA LEU A 445 17.71 7.56 12.40
C LEU A 445 18.41 8.53 11.43
N VAL A 446 18.42 9.83 11.75
CA VAL A 446 19.06 10.86 10.91
C VAL A 446 20.58 10.71 10.87
N LEU A 447 21.24 10.52 12.01
CA LEU A 447 22.72 10.48 12.05
C LEU A 447 23.34 9.17 11.60
N CYS A 448 22.57 8.08 11.49
CA CYS A 448 23.06 6.79 11.01
C CYS A 448 22.52 6.38 9.63
N ASN A 449 21.84 7.29 8.91
CA ASN A 449 21.19 7.07 7.61
C ASN A 449 20.14 5.95 7.65
N GLY A 450 18.97 6.25 8.24
CA GLY A 450 17.79 5.39 8.20
C GLY A 450 17.71 4.28 9.25
N VAL A 451 18.53 4.31 10.30
CA VAL A 451 18.57 3.22 11.32
C VAL A 451 17.37 3.26 12.25
N LEU A 452 16.65 2.13 12.34
CA LEU A 452 15.50 1.94 13.21
C LEU A 452 15.89 1.32 14.56
N ILE A 453 16.07 2.18 15.56
CA ILE A 453 16.25 1.81 16.97
C ILE A 453 15.12 2.47 17.77
N LYS A 454 14.36 1.67 18.54
CA LYS A 454 13.28 2.18 19.40
C LYS A 454 13.86 3.06 20.52
N GLY A 455 13.17 4.14 20.88
CA GLY A 455 13.53 4.96 22.03
C GLY A 455 13.20 4.28 23.36
N ASP A 456 13.87 4.70 24.43
CA ASP A 456 13.58 4.27 25.80
C ASP A 456 13.01 5.44 26.60
N HIS A 457 11.93 5.18 27.36
CA HIS A 457 11.30 6.14 28.26
C HIS A 457 12.26 6.61 29.35
N PHE A 458 13.26 5.80 29.72
CA PHE A 458 14.26 6.12 30.73
C PHE A 458 14.99 7.45 30.47
N TYR A 459 15.30 7.76 29.20
CA TYR A 459 15.99 9.00 28.84
C TYR A 459 15.07 10.24 28.85
N GLY A 460 13.76 10.03 28.84
CA GLY A 460 12.74 11.07 28.76
C GLY A 460 12.13 11.27 27.36
N VAL A 461 11.07 12.06 27.33
CA VAL A 461 10.24 12.34 26.15
C VAL A 461 10.34 13.83 25.81
N CYS A 462 10.47 14.17 24.52
CA CYS A 462 10.30 15.55 24.05
C CYS A 462 8.90 15.74 23.46
N ALA A 463 8.23 16.83 23.83
CA ALA A 463 7.03 17.30 23.15
C ALA A 463 7.34 18.56 22.33
N TYR A 464 6.89 18.57 21.08
CA TYR A 464 7.07 19.67 20.13
C TYR A 464 5.85 19.70 19.17
N HIS A 465 5.30 20.89 18.87
CA HIS A 465 4.06 21.06 18.10
C HIS A 465 2.92 20.08 18.49
N ASN A 466 2.68 19.88 19.79
CA ASN A 466 1.68 18.95 20.35
C ASN A 466 1.85 17.45 19.95
N LYS A 467 3.06 17.06 19.55
CA LYS A 467 3.49 15.69 19.23
C LYS A 467 4.57 15.23 20.22
N PHE A 468 4.71 13.92 20.43
CA PHE A 468 5.64 13.32 21.40
C PHE A 468 6.68 12.42 20.73
N TYR A 469 7.94 12.56 21.16
CA TYR A 469 9.12 11.90 20.59
C TYR A 469 9.99 11.25 21.68
N VAL A 470 10.50 10.04 21.42
CA VAL A 470 11.32 9.24 22.35
C VAL A 470 12.69 8.96 21.73
N PHE A 471 13.72 8.83 22.56
CA PHE A 471 15.12 8.74 22.12
C PHE A 471 15.83 7.55 22.79
N SER A 472 16.87 7.04 22.14
CA SER A 472 17.70 5.93 22.65
C SER A 472 18.90 6.40 23.47
N SER A 473 19.04 7.70 23.70
CA SER A 473 20.09 8.32 24.53
C SER A 473 19.69 9.73 24.97
N ALA A 474 20.22 10.18 26.12
CA ALA A 474 20.08 11.56 26.59
C ALA A 474 20.61 12.59 25.57
N ASN A 475 21.80 12.34 25.00
CA ASN A 475 22.40 13.18 23.96
C ASN A 475 21.47 13.36 22.74
N GLY A 476 20.69 12.33 22.38
CA GLY A 476 19.74 12.39 21.28
C GLY A 476 18.52 13.24 21.59
N LEU A 477 17.98 13.12 22.81
CA LEU A 477 16.89 13.95 23.32
C LEU A 477 17.30 15.44 23.35
N GLU A 478 18.47 15.75 23.88
CA GLU A 478 19.01 17.11 24.00
C GLU A 478 19.35 17.71 22.63
N SER A 479 19.98 16.93 21.74
CA SER A 479 20.28 17.37 20.37
C SER A 479 19.00 17.70 19.59
N PHE A 480 17.94 16.91 19.75
CA PHE A 480 16.65 17.17 19.12
C PHE A 480 15.95 18.39 19.73
N ALA A 481 15.95 18.53 21.06
CA ALA A 481 15.31 19.65 21.74
C ALA A 481 15.94 21.02 21.43
N ARG A 482 17.16 21.04 20.89
CA ARG A 482 17.86 22.26 20.43
C ARG A 482 17.41 22.76 19.05
N ASP A 483 17.13 21.84 18.12
CA ASP A 483 16.75 22.15 16.73
C ASP A 483 15.82 21.04 16.19
N PRO A 484 14.52 21.03 16.59
CA PRO A 484 13.59 19.98 16.19
C PRO A 484 13.36 19.94 14.67
N GLU A 485 13.26 21.11 14.05
CA GLU A 485 13.04 21.26 12.60
C GLU A 485 14.15 20.58 11.78
N TYR A 486 15.42 20.75 12.16
CA TYR A 486 16.54 20.09 11.47
C TYR A 486 16.35 18.58 11.37
N TYR A 487 15.93 17.93 12.46
CA TYR A 487 15.71 16.48 12.47
C TYR A 487 14.43 16.09 11.74
N LEU A 488 13.34 16.85 11.88
CA LEU A 488 12.08 16.55 11.20
C LEU A 488 12.21 16.61 9.67
N THR A 489 12.83 17.67 9.12
CA THR A 489 13.12 17.76 7.67
C THR A 489 14.05 16.63 7.23
N ARG A 490 15.08 16.29 8.03
CA ARG A 490 16.01 15.18 7.73
C ARG A 490 15.34 13.80 7.74
N VAL A 491 14.40 13.52 8.63
CA VAL A 491 13.62 12.27 8.60
C VAL A 491 12.81 12.18 7.30
N VAL A 492 12.25 13.29 6.81
CA VAL A 492 11.54 13.36 5.52
C VAL A 492 12.48 13.14 4.33
N GLU A 493 13.70 13.71 4.35
CA GLU A 493 14.75 13.43 3.35
C GLU A 493 15.14 11.95 3.33
N GLU A 494 15.38 11.33 4.49
CA GLU A 494 15.72 9.90 4.58
C GLU A 494 14.56 8.99 4.14
N CYS A 495 13.30 9.36 4.42
CA CYS A 495 12.12 8.64 3.91
C CYS A 495 11.97 8.76 2.39
N ARG A 496 12.41 9.86 1.77
CA ARG A 496 12.47 10.00 0.31
C ARG A 496 13.56 9.10 -0.27
N ASN A 497 14.71 9.00 0.40
CA ASN A 497 15.85 8.19 -0.04
C ASN A 497 15.60 6.67 0.13
N ASN A 498 14.95 6.26 1.22
CA ASN A 498 14.57 4.88 1.49
C ASN A 498 13.05 4.72 1.60
N ALA A 499 12.41 4.35 0.49
CA ALA A 499 10.96 4.22 0.37
C ALA A 499 10.31 3.24 1.37
N VAL A 500 11.07 2.29 1.92
CA VAL A 500 10.59 1.34 2.95
C VAL A 500 10.15 2.09 4.22
N LEU A 501 10.90 3.14 4.61
CA LEU A 501 10.67 3.90 5.84
C LEU A 501 9.35 4.66 5.82
N ILE A 502 8.85 5.06 4.64
CA ILE A 502 7.62 5.85 4.45
C ILE A 502 6.41 5.18 5.14
N HIS A 503 6.33 3.85 5.09
CA HIS A 503 5.23 3.08 5.69
C HIS A 503 5.50 2.69 7.15
N ILE A 504 6.75 2.39 7.53
CA ILE A 504 7.10 2.02 8.91
C ILE A 504 6.91 3.21 9.88
N LEU A 505 7.21 4.42 9.40
CA LEU A 505 7.24 5.64 10.21
C LEU A 505 5.98 6.53 10.04
N GLU A 506 4.97 6.04 9.31
CA GLU A 506 3.69 6.71 9.00
C GLU A 506 3.80 8.13 8.35
N VAL A 507 4.96 8.49 7.76
CA VAL A 507 5.33 9.88 7.37
C VAL A 507 4.53 10.48 6.20
N LYS A 508 3.56 9.77 5.61
CA LYS A 508 2.79 10.25 4.44
C LYS A 508 2.10 11.61 4.62
N PRO A 509 1.58 12.00 5.80
CA PRO A 509 1.05 13.35 6.04
C PRO A 509 2.16 14.42 6.04
N LEU A 510 3.28 14.18 6.74
CA LEU A 510 4.42 15.12 6.78
C LEU A 510 5.07 15.27 5.40
N MET A 511 5.23 14.17 4.66
CA MET A 511 5.65 14.16 3.25
C MET A 511 4.71 14.96 2.33
N THR A 512 3.46 15.20 2.74
CA THR A 512 2.50 16.08 2.05
C THR A 512 2.65 17.55 2.46
N LEU A 513 3.02 17.82 3.71
CA LEU A 513 3.29 19.17 4.21
C LEU A 513 4.56 19.75 3.56
N TYR A 514 5.66 18.99 3.56
CA TYR A 514 6.96 19.41 3.00
C TYR A 514 7.09 19.20 1.47
N LYS A 515 5.99 19.27 0.71
CA LYS A 515 5.96 18.94 -0.73
C LYS A 515 6.83 19.86 -1.59
N ASP A 516 6.90 21.15 -1.25
CA ASP A 516 7.47 22.19 -2.11
C ASP A 516 8.91 22.60 -1.74
N GLU A 517 9.57 21.84 -0.84
CA GLU A 517 10.94 22.13 -0.38
C GLU A 517 12.03 21.79 -1.42
N LYS A 518 12.07 22.56 -2.51
CA LYS A 518 13.29 22.83 -3.29
C LYS A 518 14.09 24.03 -2.74
N VAL A 519 13.69 24.55 -1.58
CA VAL A 519 14.15 25.82 -1.00
C VAL A 519 15.01 25.63 0.26
N VAL A 520 14.62 24.71 1.15
CA VAL A 520 15.26 24.57 2.46
C VAL A 520 16.48 23.65 2.35
N ARG A 521 17.67 24.27 2.32
CA ARG A 521 19.01 23.66 2.32
C ARG A 521 19.50 23.06 0.99
N LYS A 522 19.92 23.96 0.09
CA LYS A 522 21.27 23.83 -0.47
C LYS A 522 22.28 23.91 0.68
N ASP A 523 23.49 23.35 0.53
CA ASP A 523 24.59 23.59 1.46
C ASP A 523 24.72 25.09 1.79
N PRO A 524 25.10 25.47 3.02
CA PRO A 524 25.04 26.85 3.46
C PRO A 524 26.02 27.74 2.68
N VAL A 525 25.54 28.26 1.54
CA VAL A 525 26.09 29.42 0.85
C VAL A 525 26.11 30.52 1.90
N VAL A 526 27.31 30.86 2.36
CA VAL A 526 27.53 31.74 3.51
C VAL A 526 26.66 32.99 3.35
N TYR A 527 25.67 33.13 4.22
CA TYR A 527 24.81 34.31 4.24
C TYR A 527 25.64 35.48 4.77
N ILE A 528 26.39 36.11 3.87
CA ILE A 528 26.98 37.42 4.10
C ILE A 528 25.79 38.38 4.24
N PRO A 529 25.51 38.92 5.45
CA PRO A 529 24.32 39.72 5.67
C PRO A 529 24.47 41.03 4.89
N LYS A 530 23.76 41.14 3.76
CA LYS A 530 23.65 42.39 3.02
C LYS A 530 22.84 43.39 3.85
N ARG A 531 23.56 44.20 4.62
CA ARG A 531 23.04 45.44 5.19
C ARG A 531 23.11 46.52 4.12
N ASP A 532 22.08 47.35 4.01
CA ASP A 532 22.15 48.59 3.25
C ASP A 532 23.09 49.56 4.00
N ALA A 533 24.35 49.58 3.58
CA ALA A 533 25.36 50.49 4.09
C ALA A 533 25.33 51.78 3.27
N ALA A 534 24.62 52.79 3.79
CA ALA A 534 24.66 54.15 3.24
C ALA A 534 26.01 54.83 3.60
N THR A 535 27.07 54.50 2.87
CA THR A 535 28.31 55.30 2.87
C THR A 535 28.06 56.62 2.14
N THR A 536 28.00 57.72 2.88
CA THR A 536 28.27 59.05 2.32
C THR A 536 29.64 59.00 1.66
N THR A 537 29.75 59.45 0.41
CA THR A 537 31.05 59.61 -0.24
C THR A 537 31.73 60.86 0.30
N ASP A 538 32.91 60.69 0.91
CA ASP A 538 33.86 61.80 1.03
C ASP A 538 34.25 62.22 -0.39
N ASN A 539 33.85 63.42 -0.80
CA ASN A 539 33.94 63.88 -2.19
C ASN A 539 35.36 64.27 -2.63
N GLU A 540 36.39 63.88 -1.86
CA GLU A 540 37.81 64.18 -2.10
C GLU A 540 38.68 62.91 -2.25
N VAL A 541 38.10 61.79 -2.68
CA VAL A 541 38.89 60.65 -3.19
C VAL A 541 39.46 61.01 -4.57
N VAL A 542 40.63 61.64 -4.58
CA VAL A 542 41.40 61.95 -5.81
C VAL A 542 41.92 60.63 -6.41
N LEU A 543 41.15 60.07 -7.34
CA LEU A 543 41.50 58.87 -8.12
C LEU A 543 42.59 59.20 -9.16
N SER A 544 43.82 59.37 -8.69
CA SER A 544 45.00 59.50 -9.56
C SER A 544 45.22 58.21 -10.36
N GLY A 545 45.37 58.34 -11.68
CA GLY A 545 45.55 57.21 -12.59
C GLY A 545 44.33 56.82 -13.45
N PHE A 546 43.26 57.61 -13.48
CA PHE A 546 42.14 57.40 -14.41
C PHE A 546 42.60 57.61 -15.87
N ASN A 547 42.92 56.52 -16.58
CA ASN A 547 43.34 56.58 -17.98
C ASN A 547 42.11 56.69 -18.90
N HIS A 548 41.87 57.89 -19.44
CA HIS A 548 40.74 58.17 -20.33
C HIS A 548 40.73 57.35 -21.64
N ASP A 549 41.86 56.80 -22.08
CA ASP A 549 41.95 55.96 -23.28
C ASP A 549 41.63 54.48 -23.05
N TYR A 550 41.48 54.07 -21.78
CA TYR A 550 41.21 52.67 -21.41
C TYR A 550 39.77 52.27 -21.76
N SER A 551 39.64 51.27 -22.63
CA SER A 551 38.35 50.64 -22.98
C SER A 551 38.35 49.18 -22.54
N TRP A 552 37.51 48.80 -21.57
CA TRP A 552 37.48 47.43 -21.04
C TRP A 552 37.08 46.35 -22.09
N ASN A 553 36.46 46.76 -23.20
CA ASN A 553 35.98 45.89 -24.27
C ASN A 553 37.09 45.54 -25.30
N PRO A 554 37.48 44.26 -25.48
CA PRO A 554 38.48 43.84 -26.47
C PRO A 554 38.13 44.22 -27.92
N TRP A 555 36.84 44.35 -28.26
CA TRP A 555 36.40 44.70 -29.61
C TRP A 555 36.67 46.18 -29.94
N ASP A 556 36.75 47.06 -28.95
CA ASP A 556 37.09 48.48 -29.18
C ASP A 556 38.59 48.67 -29.44
N TYR A 557 39.47 47.93 -28.75
CA TYR A 557 40.89 47.86 -29.14
C TYR A 557 41.07 47.30 -30.56
N ARG A 558 40.30 46.27 -30.94
CA ARG A 558 40.33 45.74 -32.32
C ARG A 558 39.84 46.75 -33.35
N ARG A 559 38.86 47.60 -33.01
CA ARG A 559 38.43 48.73 -33.86
C ARG A 559 39.51 49.81 -33.97
N LYS A 560 40.08 50.28 -32.86
CA LYS A 560 41.18 51.26 -32.82
C LYS A 560 42.37 50.78 -33.68
N ALA A 561 42.85 49.55 -33.47
CA ALA A 561 43.99 48.99 -34.21
C ALA A 561 43.75 48.87 -35.73
N LEU A 562 42.53 48.51 -36.17
CA LEU A 562 42.17 48.49 -37.59
C LEU A 562 42.09 49.90 -38.20
N GLN A 563 41.70 50.89 -37.41
CA GLN A 563 41.68 52.31 -37.82
C GLN A 563 43.11 52.86 -37.95
N GLU A 564 44.00 52.57 -37.00
CA GLU A 564 45.42 52.95 -37.04
C GLU A 564 46.17 52.30 -38.20
N ALA A 565 45.96 50.99 -38.46
CA ALA A 565 46.53 50.32 -39.63
C ALA A 565 46.06 50.92 -40.96
N LYS A 566 44.82 51.44 -40.99
CA LYS A 566 44.28 52.17 -42.15
C LYS A 566 44.84 53.59 -42.28
N LEU A 567 45.17 54.26 -41.17
CA LEU A 567 45.84 55.56 -41.18
C LEU A 567 47.32 55.43 -41.61
N MET A 568 48.02 54.39 -41.17
CA MET A 568 49.38 54.05 -41.60
C MET A 568 49.51 53.81 -43.11
N THR A 569 48.41 53.51 -43.80
CA THR A 569 48.36 53.31 -45.26
C THR A 569 47.78 54.51 -46.02
N MET A 570 47.55 55.64 -45.35
CA MET A 570 47.05 56.89 -45.95
C MET A 570 48.12 57.99 -45.95
N ALA A 571 48.52 58.45 -47.14
CA ALA A 571 49.36 59.64 -47.28
C ALA A 571 48.52 60.91 -47.10
N THR A 572 48.81 61.70 -46.07
CA THR A 572 48.12 62.97 -45.80
C THR A 572 48.53 64.06 -46.78
N LYS A 573 47.56 64.85 -47.25
CA LYS A 573 47.79 66.15 -47.89
C LYS A 573 47.22 67.24 -47.00
N THR A 574 47.98 68.34 -46.93
CA THR A 574 47.79 69.56 -46.13
C THR A 574 47.87 69.38 -44.60
N VAL A 575 48.26 70.48 -43.95
CA VAL A 575 48.35 70.66 -42.49
C VAL A 575 47.59 71.94 -42.18
N GLN A 576 46.74 71.92 -41.15
CA GLN A 576 46.15 73.12 -40.57
C GLN A 576 46.55 73.23 -39.10
N THR A 577 46.88 74.44 -38.67
CA THR A 577 47.34 74.75 -37.31
C THR A 577 46.18 75.29 -36.44
N THR A 578 46.40 75.27 -35.12
CA THR A 578 45.38 75.37 -34.06
C THR A 578 44.71 76.75 -33.87
N THR A 579 44.85 77.70 -34.79
CA THR A 579 44.54 79.12 -34.56
C THR A 579 43.19 79.62 -35.10
N THR A 580 42.35 78.77 -35.70
CA THR A 580 41.09 79.18 -36.37
C THR A 580 39.81 78.93 -35.59
N HIS A 581 39.86 78.30 -34.41
CA HIS A 581 38.66 77.92 -33.64
C HIS A 581 38.04 79.03 -32.74
N LEU A 582 38.60 80.25 -32.75
CA LEU A 582 38.21 81.35 -31.86
C LEU A 582 37.67 82.57 -32.63
N MET A 583 36.63 82.35 -33.44
CA MET A 583 35.72 83.40 -33.90
C MET A 583 34.29 82.98 -33.57
N ASP A 584 33.78 83.50 -32.45
CA ASP A 584 32.44 83.24 -31.92
C ASP A 584 31.48 84.38 -32.28
N THR A 585 30.23 84.04 -32.60
CA THR A 585 29.15 85.02 -32.80
C THR A 585 27.89 84.56 -32.08
N THR A 586 27.75 85.07 -30.85
CA THR A 586 26.53 85.11 -30.03
C THR A 586 25.39 85.88 -30.75
N ARG A 587 24.10 85.84 -30.35
CA ARG A 587 23.45 85.69 -29.03
C ARG A 587 21.91 85.51 -29.21
N ILE A 588 21.17 85.17 -28.13
CA ILE A 588 19.69 85.40 -27.93
C ILE A 588 18.78 84.52 -28.83
N GLN A 589 17.71 83.83 -28.40
CA GLN A 589 16.98 83.55 -27.13
C GLN A 589 16.12 82.24 -27.34
N THR A 590 15.24 81.67 -26.50
CA THR A 590 14.60 82.00 -25.19
C THR A 590 14.07 80.71 -24.51
N VAL A 591 14.06 80.68 -23.16
CA VAL A 591 13.07 80.07 -22.21
C VAL A 591 12.55 78.61 -22.39
N ASP A 592 12.69 77.83 -21.31
CA ASP A 592 12.15 76.47 -21.10
C ASP A 592 10.70 76.39 -20.59
N LYS A 593 10.08 75.18 -20.74
CA LYS A 593 9.34 74.35 -19.75
C LYS A 593 7.97 73.79 -20.20
N VAL A 594 7.58 72.67 -19.53
CA VAL A 594 6.23 72.05 -19.45
C VAL A 594 5.75 71.35 -20.74
N SER A 595 5.23 70.11 -20.75
CA SER A 595 5.25 68.97 -19.80
C SER A 595 4.80 67.68 -20.54
N THR A 596 5.08 66.51 -19.96
CA THR A 596 4.33 65.23 -20.08
C THR A 596 3.42 64.98 -21.29
N LYS A 597 3.73 63.94 -22.08
CA LYS A 597 2.74 62.91 -22.48
C LYS A 597 3.38 61.61 -22.95
N GLU A 598 2.55 60.58 -23.05
CA GLU A 598 2.93 59.17 -23.15
C GLU A 598 3.02 58.68 -24.61
N THR A 599 3.36 57.40 -24.75
CA THR A 599 3.03 56.47 -25.86
C THR A 599 3.22 56.93 -27.32
N GLN A 600 4.10 56.22 -28.04
CA GLN A 600 3.66 55.17 -28.97
C GLN A 600 4.84 54.32 -29.48
N SER A 601 4.91 53.05 -29.06
CA SER A 601 5.65 52.03 -29.80
C SER A 601 4.75 51.49 -30.93
N LYS A 602 5.32 51.28 -32.12
CA LYS A 602 4.55 50.80 -33.28
C LYS A 602 4.09 49.36 -33.07
N THR A 603 2.79 49.16 -32.86
CA THR A 603 2.17 47.83 -32.94
C THR A 603 2.16 47.37 -34.39
N VAL A 604 2.89 46.29 -34.68
CA VAL A 604 2.85 45.65 -36.01
C VAL A 604 1.62 44.75 -36.06
N ASN A 605 0.52 45.26 -36.64
CA ASN A 605 -0.67 44.45 -36.89
C ASN A 605 -0.41 43.43 -38.01
N TYR A 606 -0.05 42.19 -37.62
CA TYR A 606 -0.14 41.03 -38.50
C TYR A 606 -1.48 40.32 -38.30
N SER A 607 -2.38 40.43 -39.28
CA SER A 607 -3.60 39.63 -39.33
C SER A 607 -3.26 38.19 -39.71
N ASN A 608 -3.14 37.30 -38.72
CA ASN A 608 -2.87 35.89 -38.95
C ASN A 608 -4.14 35.16 -39.47
N THR A 609 -4.45 35.36 -40.76
CA THR A 609 -5.57 34.72 -41.44
C THR A 609 -5.38 33.20 -41.43
N PRO A 610 -6.36 32.38 -41.00
CA PRO A 610 -6.20 30.93 -40.98
C PRO A 610 -5.97 30.40 -42.38
N THR A 611 -4.94 29.58 -42.55
CA THR A 611 -4.61 28.95 -43.83
C THR A 611 -5.69 27.94 -44.19
N PRO A 612 -6.32 28.02 -45.38
CA PRO A 612 -7.44 27.15 -45.72
C PRO A 612 -7.00 25.69 -45.87
N LEU A 613 -7.42 24.85 -44.94
CA LEU A 613 -7.07 23.42 -44.90
C LEU A 613 -8.23 22.57 -45.42
N ALA A 614 -8.19 22.28 -46.72
CA ALA A 614 -9.13 21.36 -47.36
C ALA A 614 -8.63 19.91 -47.27
N TYR A 615 -9.41 19.03 -46.65
CA TYR A 615 -9.14 17.59 -46.58
C TYR A 615 -10.11 16.82 -47.48
N ILE A 616 -9.59 16.17 -48.52
CA ILE A 616 -10.40 15.38 -49.47
C ILE A 616 -10.55 13.95 -48.91
N TYR A 617 -11.72 13.66 -48.35
CA TYR A 617 -12.06 12.35 -47.84
C TYR A 617 -12.48 11.40 -48.99
N GLY A 618 -12.21 10.10 -48.81
CA GLY A 618 -12.55 9.05 -49.78
C GLY A 618 -11.44 8.61 -50.75
N LEU A 619 -10.28 9.28 -50.77
CA LEU A 619 -9.15 8.99 -51.70
C LEU A 619 -8.48 7.60 -51.55
N ARG A 620 -8.92 6.74 -50.62
CA ARG A 620 -8.42 5.36 -50.48
C ARG A 620 -9.58 4.36 -50.37
N GLY A 621 -9.86 3.67 -51.48
CA GLY A 621 -10.38 2.30 -51.47
C GLY A 621 -11.88 2.07 -51.22
N ARG A 622 -12.76 3.07 -51.38
CA ARG A 622 -14.23 2.84 -51.42
C ARG A 622 -14.71 2.62 -52.85
N LYS A 623 -15.73 1.77 -53.04
CA LYS A 623 -16.36 1.51 -54.37
C LYS A 623 -17.35 2.60 -54.80
N ASP A 624 -17.65 3.51 -53.89
CA ASP A 624 -18.83 4.37 -53.91
C ASP A 624 -18.62 5.65 -54.74
N SER A 625 -17.37 5.89 -55.20
CA SER A 625 -16.92 6.90 -56.17
C SER A 625 -17.29 8.37 -55.92
N LYS A 626 -17.84 8.72 -54.75
CA LYS A 626 -17.99 10.10 -54.29
C LYS A 626 -16.78 10.54 -53.47
N GLN A 627 -16.28 11.73 -53.76
CA GLN A 627 -15.23 12.41 -53.00
C GLN A 627 -15.85 13.64 -52.35
N GLU A 628 -15.56 13.86 -51.07
CA GLU A 628 -16.09 14.99 -50.31
C GLU A 628 -14.93 15.82 -49.73
N VAL A 629 -14.99 17.14 -49.95
CA VAL A 629 -13.94 18.08 -49.54
C VAL A 629 -14.35 18.73 -48.22
N LEU A 630 -13.76 18.28 -47.13
CA LEU A 630 -14.01 18.82 -45.79
C LEU A 630 -13.15 20.07 -45.57
N ASN A 631 -13.79 21.18 -45.23
CA ASN A 631 -13.13 22.44 -44.94
C ASN A 631 -12.77 22.49 -43.44
N MET A 632 -11.52 22.18 -43.09
CA MET A 632 -11.02 22.11 -41.71
C MET A 632 -10.56 23.46 -41.14
N THR A 633 -10.85 24.57 -41.84
CA THR A 633 -10.32 25.91 -41.51
C THR A 633 -10.97 26.51 -40.25
N TYR A 634 -12.18 26.05 -39.89
CA TYR A 634 -12.88 26.38 -38.65
C TYR A 634 -13.49 25.10 -38.07
N TYR A 635 -13.36 24.89 -36.76
CA TYR A 635 -13.75 23.65 -36.08
C TYR A 635 -15.23 23.66 -35.63
N ASP A 636 -16.15 23.61 -36.60
CA ASP A 636 -17.57 23.32 -36.35
C ASP A 636 -17.97 21.99 -37.02
N PHE A 637 -18.30 20.98 -36.22
CA PHE A 637 -18.80 19.69 -36.71
C PHE A 637 -20.33 19.71 -36.85
N PRO A 638 -20.92 19.47 -38.04
CA PRO A 638 -22.36 19.37 -38.19
C PRO A 638 -22.90 18.03 -37.66
N GLU A 639 -23.96 18.07 -36.84
CA GLU A 639 -24.55 16.94 -36.08
C GLU A 639 -25.31 15.90 -36.94
N LYS A 640 -24.73 15.36 -38.03
CA LYS A 640 -25.44 14.50 -38.99
C LYS A 640 -24.71 13.20 -39.37
N CYS A 641 -24.27 12.44 -38.38
CA CYS A 641 -23.68 11.10 -38.56
C CYS A 641 -24.35 9.99 -37.72
N ASP A 642 -25.63 10.13 -37.37
CA ASP A 642 -26.29 9.32 -36.33
C ASP A 642 -27.44 8.42 -36.82
N LYS A 643 -27.38 7.92 -38.07
CA LYS A 643 -28.45 7.09 -38.69
C LYS A 643 -27.94 5.93 -39.56
N THR A 644 -26.99 5.15 -39.05
CA THR A 644 -26.44 3.98 -39.78
C THR A 644 -26.11 2.76 -38.91
N ILE A 645 -26.73 2.61 -37.72
CA ILE A 645 -26.59 1.41 -36.86
C ILE A 645 -27.98 0.84 -36.48
N GLN A 646 -28.80 0.52 -37.49
CA GLN A 646 -30.02 -0.28 -37.33
C GLN A 646 -30.27 -1.18 -38.54
N LYS A 647 -29.52 -2.29 -38.63
CA LYS A 647 -29.89 -3.56 -39.26
C LYS A 647 -28.78 -4.58 -38.98
N ASP A 648 -29.22 -5.79 -38.58
CA ASP A 648 -28.49 -7.03 -38.29
C ASP A 648 -28.64 -7.47 -36.83
N ASN A 649 -29.82 -8.05 -36.53
CA ASN A 649 -30.16 -8.53 -35.19
C ASN A 649 -31.13 -9.73 -35.25
N THR A 650 -30.81 -10.73 -36.08
CA THR A 650 -31.64 -11.93 -36.32
C THR A 650 -30.83 -13.25 -36.36
N SER A 651 -29.87 -13.42 -35.45
CA SER A 651 -29.22 -14.71 -35.18
C SER A 651 -29.04 -15.04 -33.69
N SER A 652 -29.35 -14.10 -32.79
CA SER A 652 -28.84 -14.13 -31.40
C SER A 652 -29.47 -15.19 -30.49
N GLU A 653 -30.70 -15.64 -30.74
CA GLU A 653 -31.44 -16.48 -29.78
C GLU A 653 -30.95 -17.93 -29.76
N HIS A 654 -30.82 -18.57 -30.92
CA HIS A 654 -30.38 -19.97 -31.01
C HIS A 654 -28.92 -20.18 -30.56
N GLU A 655 -28.06 -19.16 -30.70
CA GLU A 655 -26.69 -19.19 -30.15
C GLU A 655 -26.68 -18.98 -28.63
N LYS A 656 -27.59 -18.15 -28.09
CA LYS A 656 -27.78 -18.03 -26.63
C LYS A 656 -28.34 -19.33 -26.04
N GLU A 657 -29.34 -19.96 -26.66
CA GLU A 657 -29.86 -21.27 -26.24
C GLU A 657 -28.76 -22.34 -26.26
N ARG A 658 -27.95 -22.41 -27.32
CA ARG A 658 -26.78 -23.31 -27.36
C ARG A 658 -25.75 -23.01 -26.29
N PHE A 659 -25.46 -21.73 -26.03
CA PHE A 659 -24.51 -21.34 -24.99
C PHE A 659 -25.02 -21.75 -23.61
N PHE A 660 -26.25 -21.38 -23.25
CA PHE A 660 -26.87 -21.77 -21.98
C PHE A 660 -26.98 -23.29 -21.84
N LYS A 661 -27.36 -24.02 -22.89
CA LYS A 661 -27.48 -25.48 -22.84
C LYS A 661 -26.12 -26.18 -22.72
N ASN A 662 -25.10 -25.73 -23.44
CA ASN A 662 -23.74 -26.27 -23.29
C ASN A 662 -23.15 -25.96 -21.91
N VAL A 663 -23.43 -24.77 -21.35
CA VAL A 663 -23.07 -24.43 -19.96
C VAL A 663 -23.83 -25.31 -18.96
N TRP A 664 -25.11 -25.61 -19.20
CA TRP A 664 -25.88 -26.54 -18.37
C TRP A 664 -25.34 -27.97 -18.43
N GLU A 665 -25.02 -28.50 -19.61
CA GLU A 665 -24.43 -29.83 -19.79
C GLU A 665 -22.97 -29.93 -19.27
N LEU A 666 -22.27 -28.80 -19.13
CA LEU A 666 -20.99 -28.71 -18.42
C LEU A 666 -21.21 -28.72 -16.89
N LEU A 667 -22.11 -27.88 -16.38
CA LEU A 667 -22.46 -27.84 -14.94
C LEU A 667 -23.07 -29.17 -14.45
N GLU A 668 -23.82 -29.88 -15.29
CA GLU A 668 -24.37 -31.20 -14.96
C GLU A 668 -23.29 -32.29 -14.94
N LYS A 669 -22.20 -32.15 -15.71
CA LYS A 669 -21.00 -33.00 -15.58
C LYS A 669 -20.15 -32.62 -14.37
N GLU A 670 -20.00 -31.33 -14.07
CA GLU A 670 -19.42 -30.85 -12.81
C GLU A 670 -20.29 -31.20 -11.58
N SER A 671 -21.56 -31.61 -11.76
CA SER A 671 -22.38 -32.15 -10.66
C SER A 671 -21.86 -33.49 -10.12
N LEU A 672 -21.06 -34.25 -10.89
CA LEU A 672 -20.28 -35.38 -10.34
C LEU A 672 -19.02 -34.93 -9.56
N HIS A 673 -18.64 -33.66 -9.65
CA HIS A 673 -17.74 -32.98 -8.72
C HIS A 673 -18.49 -32.23 -7.60
N CYS A 674 -19.81 -32.43 -7.43
CA CYS A 674 -20.54 -31.94 -6.26
C CYS A 674 -20.11 -32.60 -4.93
N THR A 675 -19.21 -33.60 -4.96
CA THR A 675 -18.44 -34.00 -3.77
C THR A 675 -17.50 -32.90 -3.28
N GLN A 676 -17.04 -32.01 -4.17
CA GLN A 676 -16.16 -30.90 -3.84
C GLN A 676 -16.89 -29.69 -3.22
N THR A 677 -18.22 -29.61 -3.21
CA THR A 677 -18.93 -28.57 -2.43
C THR A 677 -18.98 -28.87 -0.93
N ALA A 678 -18.71 -30.10 -0.50
CA ALA A 678 -18.43 -30.40 0.91
C ALA A 678 -17.08 -29.82 1.39
N THR A 679 -16.18 -29.42 0.48
CA THR A 679 -14.80 -29.05 0.84
C THR A 679 -14.67 -27.81 1.69
N ASN A 680 -15.41 -26.71 1.47
CA ASN A 680 -15.11 -25.46 2.20
C ASN A 680 -15.26 -25.61 3.73
N PHE A 681 -16.27 -26.35 4.22
CA PHE A 681 -16.39 -26.61 5.65
C PHE A 681 -15.49 -27.75 6.12
N ALA A 682 -15.34 -28.83 5.33
CA ALA A 682 -14.46 -29.95 5.68
C ALA A 682 -12.98 -29.51 5.74
N MET A 683 -12.52 -28.67 4.81
CA MET A 683 -11.20 -28.04 4.81
C MET A 683 -11.06 -27.03 5.96
N MET A 684 -12.09 -26.24 6.28
CA MET A 684 -12.04 -25.34 7.44
C MET A 684 -11.86 -26.12 8.76
N MET A 685 -12.55 -27.26 8.88
CA MET A 685 -12.42 -28.19 10.02
C MET A 685 -11.06 -28.89 10.02
N GLN A 686 -10.62 -29.42 8.88
CA GLN A 686 -9.31 -30.04 8.73
C GLN A 686 -8.18 -29.04 9.00
N GLU A 687 -8.28 -27.79 8.54
CA GLU A 687 -7.28 -26.76 8.82
C GLU A 687 -7.23 -26.36 10.30
N LEU A 688 -8.36 -26.46 11.03
CA LEU A 688 -8.40 -26.32 12.49
C LEU A 688 -7.73 -27.52 13.20
N GLU A 689 -8.00 -28.75 12.73
CA GLU A 689 -7.40 -29.97 13.27
C GLU A 689 -5.89 -30.05 12.95
N ASP A 690 -5.47 -29.57 11.78
CA ASP A 690 -4.07 -29.41 11.39
C ASP A 690 -3.37 -28.36 12.25
N ILE A 691 -4.01 -27.21 12.58
CA ILE A 691 -3.43 -26.23 13.53
C ILE A 691 -3.11 -26.93 14.85
N ILE A 692 -4.05 -27.72 15.37
CA ILE A 692 -3.93 -28.33 16.69
C ILE A 692 -2.92 -29.48 16.68
N SER A 693 -2.91 -30.31 15.62
CA SER A 693 -2.03 -31.48 15.52
C SER A 693 -0.56 -31.12 15.34
N ASN A 694 -0.23 -30.19 14.42
CA ASN A 694 1.17 -29.80 14.17
C ASN A 694 1.85 -29.23 15.44
N ALA A 695 1.07 -28.57 16.31
CA ALA A 695 1.56 -28.03 17.58
C ALA A 695 1.61 -29.04 18.74
N VAL A 696 1.29 -30.32 18.48
CA VAL A 696 1.63 -31.45 19.37
C VAL A 696 2.92 -32.10 18.86
N ASP A 697 3.06 -32.26 17.53
CA ASP A 697 4.30 -32.77 16.93
C ASP A 697 5.52 -31.85 17.23
N ASP A 698 5.33 -30.52 17.29
CA ASP A 698 6.40 -29.57 17.67
C ASP A 698 6.84 -29.67 19.16
N ASP A 699 6.02 -30.21 20.06
CA ASP A 699 6.37 -30.43 21.50
C ASP A 699 7.14 -31.76 21.71
N ASP A 700 7.09 -32.70 20.75
CA ASP A 700 7.65 -34.06 20.83
C ASP A 700 8.92 -34.28 19.95
N ASP A 701 9.38 -33.31 19.14
CA ASP A 701 10.52 -33.46 18.19
C ASP A 701 11.94 -33.52 18.85
N ASP A 702 12.02 -34.09 20.06
CA ASP A 702 13.26 -34.39 20.81
C ASP A 702 13.51 -35.94 20.89
N ASN A 703 13.05 -36.72 19.89
CA ASN A 703 13.49 -38.12 19.65
C ASN A 703 13.28 -38.63 18.19
N ASP A 704 14.30 -38.45 17.35
CA ASP A 704 14.84 -39.42 16.37
C ASP A 704 13.92 -40.45 15.63
N ASP A 705 13.01 -40.03 14.73
CA ASP A 705 12.54 -40.89 13.60
C ASP A 705 12.18 -40.11 12.32
N ARG A 706 13.00 -39.11 11.95
CA ARG A 706 12.71 -38.17 10.83
C ARG A 706 12.83 -38.78 9.42
N MET A 707 12.94 -40.11 9.28
CA MET A 707 13.36 -40.77 8.03
C MET A 707 12.31 -41.64 7.33
N ARG A 708 11.08 -41.75 7.84
CA ARG A 708 10.10 -42.78 7.40
C ARG A 708 8.77 -42.31 6.79
N ARG A 709 8.47 -41.02 6.70
CA ARG A 709 7.14 -40.50 6.24
C ARG A 709 7.11 -39.76 4.89
N THR A 710 8.23 -39.65 4.17
CA THR A 710 8.37 -38.80 2.96
C THR A 710 8.13 -39.51 1.61
N THR A 711 7.59 -40.75 1.60
CA THR A 711 7.53 -41.60 0.39
C THR A 711 6.14 -42.06 -0.04
N PHE A 712 5.05 -41.46 0.47
CA PHE A 712 3.67 -41.92 0.20
C PHE A 712 2.65 -40.83 -0.20
N PHE A 713 3.05 -39.84 -1.00
CA PHE A 713 2.11 -39.05 -1.80
C PHE A 713 2.67 -38.72 -3.19
N SER A 714 2.53 -39.68 -4.12
CA SER A 714 2.80 -39.48 -5.55
C SER A 714 1.97 -40.43 -6.41
N LEU A 715 0.66 -40.16 -6.53
CA LEU A 715 -0.26 -40.67 -7.55
C LEU A 715 -1.51 -39.78 -7.60
#